data_AF-A0A378I9E3-F1
#
_entry.id   AF-A0A378I9E3-F1
#
_cell.length_a   1.000
_cell.length_b   1.000
_cell.length_c   1.000
_cell.angle_alpha   90.00
_cell.angle_beta   90.00
_cell.angle_gamma   90.00
#
_symmetry.space_group_name_H-M   'P 1'
#
loop_
_entity.id
_entity.type
_entity.pdbx_description
1 polymer ?
#
loop_
_entity_poly.entity_id
_entity_poly.type
_entity_poly.pdbx_seq_one_letter_code
_entity_poly.pdbx_strand_id
1 'polypeptide(L)'
;MQIYPYNQASLPNKASKQTKLNIIYESGNGQERIREKISTRNQSNHIDQYRINLYTLFFCVKQVRAVGSKKRELRREFKGLLQKIRNLKDDSQYNEAIIISANLVSDKKYKSYKLTDKDINRVRQLVREILMLATEPAKQLYSQGHFAQAICSLQELPAQLDCFPQEHLAIIQFQTLILMAAKSKTPQDILSHDIIDDGVLPPSLLCNESYLAEKALLLSQHSSKMKEDYAARIAWVLRLIEFLRQNMLKTGELFPFLKEEYFTDSAASQQLRFSTLADKIICLFDKPVKNMADCLNMVCEKTFRNAANDYYFEDSVMVLRMVFETIYRFPRNERGLLVQYLPWGENSWYLLDFLSAIFETGDVFQTNGQAGLTIAPYNFNHNLEKQRQLIQFHSAMTHFKALVRHYLADILAKDMDSLYNFFRQIQEHHAKGTPITPLEKPKNLQTLLWFSKHSFLTLRLIALLPQDREQAFYDAEIIEENGISVETLIKNYDEDTLLNWLKNAKDNIISVKELMQQSQKANGQNAPVFSKTFSERVRECEEQQKLSLCVMKDSNQLSPHTRLQIHGYKNFDSIKNRLSLLRTLEHIGEFFMPRNWGNKLKNLDLIDVELIGKIRNGLCHPEDWQYITVLNSLEKDPVLIQKLHDELKIFRGAVYELIVSRESQLNWQVRDTKTGYDDWKKDMELYKQSIVDFYHPPKKTQVREMENPLLNDKKLEELSNLIDPAHRETLTKCFGKDVTFFFEKNTSPLSEFLDVFTKGLNIQQTRKVRATLTAADKSFRKFKKEVDNKEKNDAALHKKRLKEKQTEAMDTLYPVIKQVAKSFWAAESHHSNSVTATLDNLINRLELLGDLLVQEQITSSSIGSLQVLLEEKMKDDIKLSQSIAYLLGQIISGLNKLAGQCNLKEISPVLHSRLDDLIPLRNALEHSDPFLESSETSFYNMSSPLTKFMACVVGEIVFEYRYSIILYQTTLLMKACSTASTTPASGSLLLPEDSKTKQRHALRESGFQFAVTEEPATEPSYEIDLLEASSDDLMNPYPEKKEQKTKLLKPGSLSRSCSGVDIGFFKTANPDSILSCDLGYHGDEDLEMDYSPM
;
A
#
# COMPACT_ATOMS: atom_id res chain seq x y z
N MET A 1 38.05 -4.50 -21.92
CA MET A 1 38.95 -3.65 -21.11
C MET A 1 39.09 -4.27 -19.73
N GLN A 2 40.29 -4.25 -19.15
CA GLN A 2 40.54 -4.78 -17.81
C GLN A 2 40.35 -3.67 -16.76
N ILE A 3 39.89 -4.04 -15.56
CA ILE A 3 39.71 -3.15 -14.42
C ILE A 3 40.79 -3.50 -13.38
N TYR A 4 41.55 -2.49 -12.93
CA TYR A 4 42.43 -2.60 -11.77
C TYR A 4 41.75 -1.94 -10.56
N PRO A 5 41.71 -2.59 -9.38
CA PRO A 5 41.38 -1.92 -8.12
C PRO A 5 42.58 -1.09 -7.64
N TYR A 6 42.31 -0.05 -6.83
CA TYR A 6 43.35 0.71 -6.14
C TYR A 6 43.14 0.75 -4.62
N ASN A 7 44.23 0.98 -3.89
CA ASN A 7 44.40 0.51 -2.51
C ASN A 7 43.86 1.42 -1.40
N GLN A 8 43.68 0.77 -0.24
CA GLN A 8 43.61 1.39 1.08
C GLN A 8 44.82 2.32 1.35
N ALA A 9 44.60 3.36 2.15
CA ALA A 9 45.65 4.12 2.83
C ALA A 9 45.50 3.95 4.35
N SER A 10 46.61 3.82 5.08
CA SER A 10 46.61 3.58 6.54
C SER A 10 47.91 4.07 7.20
N LEU A 11 47.95 4.02 8.54
CA LEU A 11 49.09 4.34 9.43
C LEU A 11 49.40 5.84 9.62
N PRO A 12 50.21 6.25 10.64
CA PRO A 12 50.72 5.47 11.80
C PRO A 12 50.47 6.15 13.19
N ASN A 13 50.59 5.37 14.28
CA ASN A 13 51.65 5.63 15.28
C ASN A 13 51.87 4.53 16.35
N LYS A 14 53.12 4.02 16.35
CA LYS A 14 54.04 3.68 17.46
C LYS A 14 53.52 3.06 18.78
N ALA A 15 54.22 2.01 19.21
CA ALA A 15 54.04 1.30 20.48
C ALA A 15 55.22 1.51 21.48
N SER A 16 55.04 1.16 22.75
CA SER A 16 56.14 1.00 23.72
C SER A 16 55.92 -0.10 24.78
N LYS A 17 56.62 -1.24 24.57
CA LYS A 17 57.17 -2.22 25.54
C LYS A 17 56.49 -2.45 26.91
N GLN A 18 55.95 -3.66 27.05
CA GLN A 18 56.34 -4.70 28.03
C GLN A 18 57.03 -4.30 29.37
N THR A 19 56.48 -4.83 30.47
CA THR A 19 57.24 -5.54 31.50
C THR A 19 56.49 -6.83 31.87
N LYS A 20 57.21 -7.94 32.16
CA LYS A 20 56.64 -9.22 32.64
C LYS A 20 56.67 -9.30 34.16
N LEU A 21 55.73 -10.04 34.75
CA LEU A 21 56.02 -10.89 35.91
C LEU A 21 55.03 -12.06 35.97
N ASN A 22 55.55 -13.29 36.01
CA ASN A 22 54.78 -14.51 36.26
C ASN A 22 54.86 -14.85 37.76
N ILE A 23 53.84 -15.52 38.29
CA ILE A 23 53.96 -16.78 39.05
C ILE A 23 52.55 -17.41 39.18
N ILE A 24 52.48 -18.69 39.50
CA ILE A 24 51.35 -19.58 39.21
C ILE A 24 51.01 -20.45 40.44
N TYR A 25 49.71 -20.55 40.76
CA TYR A 25 49.08 -21.58 41.63
C TYR A 25 49.56 -21.56 43.11
N GLU A 26 48.97 -22.26 44.09
CA GLU A 26 48.10 -23.45 44.04
C GLU A 26 47.04 -23.53 45.17
N SER A 27 46.19 -24.56 45.12
CA SER A 27 44.96 -24.81 45.90
C SER A 27 45.13 -25.45 47.30
N GLY A 28 44.05 -25.47 48.11
CA GLY A 28 43.94 -26.35 49.29
C GLY A 28 42.53 -26.42 49.92
N ASN A 29 42.05 -27.62 50.26
CA ASN A 29 40.72 -27.91 50.84
C ASN A 29 40.79 -28.38 52.32
N GLY A 30 39.65 -28.28 53.04
CA GLY A 30 39.39 -29.02 54.31
C GLY A 30 38.61 -28.17 55.36
N GLN A 31 37.29 -28.34 55.55
CA GLN A 31 36.53 -29.36 56.32
C GLN A 31 36.64 -29.31 57.86
N GLU A 32 35.46 -29.15 58.50
CA GLU A 32 34.95 -29.86 59.72
C GLU A 32 35.75 -29.88 61.04
N ARG A 33 35.17 -29.97 62.25
CA ARG A 33 33.82 -29.69 62.84
C ARG A 33 33.93 -29.85 64.38
N ILE A 34 33.08 -29.19 65.18
CA ILE A 34 32.61 -29.62 66.55
C ILE A 34 33.72 -29.68 67.66
N ARG A 35 33.58 -29.08 68.87
CA ARG A 35 32.68 -29.49 69.98
C ARG A 35 32.69 -28.51 71.17
N GLU A 36 31.72 -28.65 72.08
CA GLU A 36 31.60 -27.94 73.36
C GLU A 36 32.34 -28.62 74.54
N LYS A 37 32.67 -27.85 75.59
CA LYS A 37 32.38 -28.07 77.05
C LYS A 37 33.08 -26.96 77.88
N ILE A 38 32.45 -26.17 78.77
CA ILE A 38 31.64 -26.39 79.99
C ILE A 38 32.47 -26.30 81.30
N SER A 39 32.12 -25.31 82.14
CA SER A 39 32.41 -25.16 83.60
C SER A 39 33.86 -24.91 84.06
N THR A 40 34.16 -24.42 85.27
CA THR A 40 33.38 -24.43 86.54
C THR A 40 33.80 -23.33 87.55
N ARG A 41 32.88 -22.93 88.46
CA ARG A 41 33.12 -22.40 89.85
C ARG A 41 33.84 -21.03 89.98
N ASN A 42 33.74 -20.24 91.05
CA ASN A 42 33.02 -20.23 92.36
C ASN A 42 33.00 -18.75 92.87
N GLN A 43 32.33 -18.24 93.92
CA GLN A 43 31.26 -18.59 94.90
C GLN A 43 30.76 -17.23 95.51
N SER A 44 29.88 -17.04 96.52
CA SER A 44 29.01 -17.87 97.36
C SER A 44 27.81 -17.03 97.90
N ASN A 45 26.70 -17.71 98.25
CA ASN A 45 25.76 -17.49 99.38
C ASN A 45 25.15 -16.10 99.72
N HIS A 46 23.90 -15.96 100.19
CA HIS A 46 22.64 -16.73 100.11
C HIS A 46 21.52 -15.98 100.90
N ILE A 47 20.22 -16.14 100.53
CA ILE A 47 19.01 -16.10 101.44
C ILE A 47 18.65 -14.73 102.09
N ASP A 48 17.41 -14.24 102.25
CA ASP A 48 16.02 -14.70 101.98
C ASP A 48 15.11 -13.46 101.66
N GLN A 49 13.99 -13.48 100.90
CA GLN A 49 12.61 -14.01 101.19
C GLN A 49 11.84 -13.14 102.24
N TYR A 50 10.56 -12.68 102.12
CA TYR A 50 9.47 -12.84 101.12
C TYR A 50 8.28 -11.85 101.37
N ARG A 51 7.52 -11.43 100.32
CA ARG A 51 6.12 -10.85 100.36
C ARG A 51 5.90 -9.53 101.20
N ILE A 52 4.80 -8.76 101.13
CA ILE A 52 3.52 -8.77 100.36
C ILE A 52 3.09 -7.32 99.95
N ASN A 53 2.00 -7.14 99.20
CA ASN A 53 1.55 -5.85 98.61
C ASN A 53 0.41 -5.14 99.38
N LEU A 54 0.37 -3.79 99.31
CA LEU A 54 -0.80 -2.88 99.47
C LEU A 54 -1.50 -2.87 100.86
N TYR A 55 -2.23 -1.85 101.35
CA TYR A 55 -2.78 -0.56 100.87
C TYR A 55 -2.62 0.48 102.03
N THR A 56 -2.83 1.81 101.96
CA THR A 56 -2.94 2.83 100.89
C THR A 56 -2.81 4.23 101.54
N LEU A 57 -1.99 5.13 100.99
CA LEU A 57 -2.26 6.59 100.96
C LEU A 57 -1.23 7.30 100.05
N PHE A 58 -1.52 8.43 99.42
CA PHE A 58 -2.55 8.83 98.45
C PHE A 58 -2.02 10.14 97.82
N PHE A 59 -2.41 10.47 96.57
CA PHE A 59 -2.40 11.81 95.98
C PHE A 59 -1.29 12.83 96.34
N CYS A 60 -0.23 12.88 95.51
CA CYS A 60 0.27 14.14 94.92
C CYS A 60 1.34 13.93 93.82
N VAL A 61 2.20 12.91 93.96
CA VAL A 61 3.39 12.75 93.10
C VAL A 61 3.09 12.22 91.67
N LYS A 62 1.86 11.73 91.40
CA LYS A 62 1.60 10.83 90.27
C LYS A 62 1.53 11.50 88.89
N GLN A 63 1.13 12.78 88.77
CA GLN A 63 1.11 13.46 87.45
C GLN A 63 2.51 13.92 86.98
N VAL A 64 3.31 14.53 87.85
CA VAL A 64 4.66 15.01 87.45
C VAL A 64 5.61 13.85 87.11
N ARG A 65 5.55 12.73 87.84
CA ARG A 65 6.35 11.54 87.51
C ARG A 65 5.86 10.79 86.28
N ALA A 66 4.57 10.85 85.89
CA ALA A 66 4.07 10.23 84.67
C ALA A 66 4.62 10.91 83.40
N VAL A 67 4.69 12.24 83.39
CA VAL A 67 5.37 12.99 82.32
C VAL A 67 6.88 12.70 82.36
N GLY A 68 7.49 12.66 83.54
CA GLY A 68 8.92 12.37 83.72
C GLY A 68 9.36 10.97 83.27
N SER A 69 8.57 9.93 83.53
CA SER A 69 8.87 8.55 83.11
C SER A 69 8.72 8.40 81.61
N LYS A 70 7.56 8.76 81.05
CA LYS A 70 7.28 8.67 79.60
C LYS A 70 8.31 9.50 78.80
N LYS A 71 8.75 10.64 79.32
CA LYS A 71 9.84 11.45 78.74
C LYS A 71 11.22 10.78 78.83
N ARG A 72 11.55 10.09 79.92
CA ARG A 72 12.80 9.30 80.02
C ARG A 72 12.78 8.05 79.12
N GLU A 73 11.61 7.45 78.98
CA GLU A 73 11.34 6.25 78.17
C GLU A 73 11.48 6.57 76.67
N LEU A 74 10.79 7.62 76.18
CA LEU A 74 10.99 8.17 74.83
C LEU A 74 12.46 8.55 74.57
N ARG A 75 13.22 9.02 75.57
CA ARG A 75 14.65 9.31 75.42
C ARG A 75 15.55 8.07 75.38
N ARG A 76 15.13 6.95 76.00
CA ARG A 76 15.78 5.64 75.86
C ARG A 76 15.46 5.03 74.51
N GLU A 77 14.20 5.10 74.08
CA GLU A 77 13.73 4.68 72.76
C GLU A 77 14.47 5.43 71.64
N PHE A 78 14.48 6.76 71.67
CA PHE A 78 15.22 7.60 70.72
C PHE A 78 16.73 7.29 70.68
N LYS A 79 17.37 7.09 71.84
CA LYS A 79 18.78 6.66 71.90
C LYS A 79 18.99 5.24 71.40
N GLY A 80 18.05 4.33 71.65
CA GLY A 80 18.08 2.96 71.16
C GLY A 80 17.94 2.90 69.64
N LEU A 81 17.05 3.70 69.05
CA LEU A 81 16.90 3.84 67.61
C LEU A 81 18.13 4.50 66.96
N LEU A 82 18.68 5.57 67.55
CA LEU A 82 19.97 6.14 67.11
C LEU A 82 21.14 5.15 67.22
N GLN A 83 21.16 4.29 68.24
CA GLN A 83 22.18 3.25 68.36
C GLN A 83 21.93 2.10 67.39
N LYS A 84 20.66 1.76 67.09
CA LYS A 84 20.32 0.81 66.02
C LYS A 84 20.84 1.33 64.69
N ILE A 85 20.47 2.55 64.28
CA ILE A 85 20.97 3.23 63.07
C ILE A 85 22.51 3.16 62.98
N ARG A 86 23.23 3.38 64.08
CA ARG A 86 24.71 3.31 64.15
C ARG A 86 25.32 1.91 64.15
N ASN A 87 24.51 0.89 64.43
CA ASN A 87 24.91 -0.52 64.39
C ASN A 87 24.57 -1.16 63.03
N LEU A 88 23.66 -0.55 62.25
CA LEU A 88 23.43 -0.91 60.86
C LEU A 88 24.67 -0.48 60.04
N LYS A 89 25.37 -1.47 59.47
CA LYS A 89 26.73 -1.32 58.89
C LYS A 89 26.92 -2.07 57.57
N ASP A 90 25.86 -2.68 57.09
CA ASP A 90 25.83 -3.60 55.95
C ASP A 90 24.88 -3.02 54.90
N ASP A 91 25.15 -3.23 53.63
CA ASP A 91 24.53 -2.46 52.55
C ASP A 91 23.01 -2.70 52.46
N SER A 92 22.58 -3.91 52.83
CA SER A 92 21.17 -4.30 52.99
C SER A 92 20.40 -3.51 54.06
N GLN A 93 21.09 -2.75 54.92
CA GLN A 93 20.52 -2.14 56.12
C GLN A 93 20.38 -0.61 56.05
N TYR A 94 20.97 0.05 55.06
CA TYR A 94 20.87 1.52 54.90
C TYR A 94 19.42 1.99 54.71
N ASN A 95 18.60 1.21 54.00
CA ASN A 95 17.19 1.51 53.80
C ASN A 95 16.40 1.47 55.12
N GLU A 96 16.67 0.49 56.00
CA GLU A 96 16.09 0.49 57.35
C GLU A 96 16.57 1.70 58.18
N ALA A 97 17.85 2.03 58.08
CA ALA A 97 18.45 3.17 58.79
C ALA A 97 17.83 4.51 58.38
N ILE A 98 17.55 4.72 57.08
CA ILE A 98 16.85 5.90 56.55
C ILE A 98 15.38 5.92 57.01
N ILE A 99 14.66 4.80 56.93
CA ILE A 99 13.26 4.69 57.37
C ILE A 99 13.12 5.00 58.86
N ILE A 100 13.98 4.44 59.72
CA ILE A 100 14.01 4.75 61.16
C ILE A 100 14.32 6.24 61.37
N SER A 101 15.29 6.79 60.66
CA SER A 101 15.68 8.21 60.78
C SER A 101 14.55 9.16 60.36
N ALA A 102 13.82 8.85 59.30
CA ALA A 102 12.67 9.62 58.85
C ALA A 102 11.52 9.56 59.85
N ASN A 103 11.18 8.36 60.35
CA ASN A 103 10.16 8.18 61.39
C ASN A 103 10.49 8.96 62.68
N LEU A 104 11.76 9.03 63.07
CA LEU A 104 12.22 9.83 64.21
C LEU A 104 12.03 11.36 64.03
N VAL A 105 11.96 11.84 62.78
CA VAL A 105 11.80 13.27 62.44
C VAL A 105 10.35 13.62 62.09
N SER A 106 9.59 12.69 61.51
CA SER A 106 8.23 12.93 61.00
C SER A 106 7.13 12.70 62.05
N ASP A 107 7.29 11.71 62.94
CA ASP A 107 6.24 11.23 63.84
C ASP A 107 5.82 12.28 64.90
N LYS A 108 4.51 12.46 65.05
CA LYS A 108 3.87 13.32 66.06
C LYS A 108 4.25 12.91 67.48
N LYS A 109 4.50 11.63 67.75
CA LYS A 109 5.02 11.10 69.02
C LYS A 109 6.31 11.82 69.43
N TYR A 110 7.28 11.93 68.52
CA TYR A 110 8.55 12.60 68.79
C TYR A 110 8.48 14.12 68.62
N LYS A 111 7.60 14.68 67.78
CA LYS A 111 7.36 16.14 67.72
C LYS A 111 6.74 16.71 69.01
N SER A 112 5.99 15.92 69.78
CA SER A 112 5.54 16.32 71.13
C SER A 112 6.71 16.50 72.12
N TYR A 113 7.83 15.83 71.83
CA TYR A 113 9.11 16.07 72.46
C TYR A 113 9.76 17.26 71.75
N LYS A 114 10.17 18.30 72.51
CA LYS A 114 11.11 19.29 71.96
C LYS A 114 12.48 18.61 71.79
N LEU A 115 12.66 17.89 70.68
CA LEU A 115 13.96 17.50 70.15
C LEU A 115 14.79 18.78 70.01
N THR A 116 16.05 18.76 70.46
CA THR A 116 16.91 19.92 70.27
C THR A 116 17.41 19.95 68.83
N ASP A 117 17.75 21.12 68.31
CA ASP A 117 18.37 21.23 66.97
C ASP A 117 19.65 20.40 66.88
N LYS A 118 20.33 20.19 68.02
CA LYS A 118 21.48 19.30 68.17
C LYS A 118 21.12 17.81 68.05
N ASP A 119 19.92 17.39 68.44
CA ASP A 119 19.43 16.03 68.21
C ASP A 119 19.01 15.86 66.73
N ILE A 120 18.29 16.84 66.16
CA ILE A 120 17.84 16.81 64.75
C ILE A 120 19.02 16.84 63.79
N ASN A 121 19.99 17.74 64.00
CA ASN A 121 21.20 17.81 63.17
C ASN A 121 22.08 16.57 63.32
N ARG A 122 22.01 15.86 64.45
CA ARG A 122 22.70 14.57 64.63
C ARG A 122 22.02 13.42 63.87
N VAL A 123 20.69 13.45 63.73
CA VAL A 123 19.97 12.54 62.81
C VAL A 123 20.32 12.88 61.37
N ARG A 124 20.25 14.15 60.96
CA ARG A 124 20.64 14.59 59.60
C ARG A 124 22.08 14.22 59.24
N GLN A 125 23.03 14.39 60.15
CA GLN A 125 24.42 14.01 59.90
C GLN A 125 24.56 12.49 59.69
N LEU A 126 23.89 11.66 60.49
CA LEU A 126 23.84 10.22 60.26
C LEU A 126 23.20 9.87 58.90
N VAL A 127 22.11 10.55 58.53
CA VAL A 127 21.47 10.36 57.21
C VAL A 127 22.42 10.76 56.06
N ARG A 128 23.24 11.81 56.21
CA ARG A 128 24.29 12.16 55.24
C ARG A 128 25.40 11.11 55.16
N GLU A 129 25.86 10.62 56.31
CA GLU A 129 26.88 9.56 56.39
C GLU A 129 26.37 8.27 55.70
N ILE A 130 25.10 7.89 55.92
CA ILE A 130 24.44 6.75 55.26
C ILE A 130 24.24 7.00 53.76
N LEU A 131 23.77 8.18 53.36
CA LEU A 131 23.53 8.51 51.95
C LEU A 131 24.81 8.63 51.14
N MET A 132 25.94 9.03 51.74
CA MET A 132 27.23 8.98 51.04
C MET A 132 27.54 7.56 50.58
N LEU A 133 27.41 6.58 51.50
CA LEU A 133 27.63 5.16 51.23
C LEU A 133 26.59 4.60 50.25
N ALA A 134 25.29 4.83 50.50
CA ALA A 134 24.20 4.34 49.65
C ALA A 134 24.18 4.96 48.23
N THR A 135 24.96 6.02 47.97
CA THR A 135 25.15 6.61 46.63
C THR A 135 26.47 6.23 45.97
N GLU A 136 27.38 5.51 46.63
CA GLU A 136 28.62 5.01 45.98
C GLU A 136 28.35 4.07 44.79
N PRO A 137 27.38 3.13 44.82
CA PRO A 137 27.09 2.29 43.65
C PRO A 137 26.72 3.13 42.42
N ALA A 138 25.86 4.14 42.60
CA ALA A 138 25.50 5.07 41.53
C ALA A 138 26.69 5.90 41.02
N LYS A 139 27.63 6.33 41.91
CA LYS A 139 28.86 7.03 41.50
C LYS A 139 29.81 6.10 40.72
N GLN A 140 29.92 4.85 41.11
CA GLN A 140 30.72 3.85 40.41
C GLN A 140 30.16 3.60 39.00
N LEU A 141 28.86 3.33 38.89
CA LEU A 141 28.16 3.15 37.62
C LEU A 141 28.28 4.39 36.72
N TYR A 142 28.07 5.59 37.27
CA TYR A 142 28.29 6.85 36.57
C TYR A 142 29.73 6.98 36.02
N SER A 143 30.74 6.62 36.82
CA SER A 143 32.16 6.68 36.40
C SER A 143 32.48 5.70 35.27
N GLN A 144 31.81 4.54 35.24
CA GLN A 144 31.90 3.53 34.19
C GLN A 144 31.13 3.94 32.91
N GLY A 145 30.15 4.84 33.04
CA GLY A 145 29.28 5.31 31.95
C GLY A 145 27.88 4.68 31.93
N HIS A 146 27.54 3.85 32.92
CA HIS A 146 26.24 3.22 33.08
C HIS A 146 25.23 4.17 33.74
N PHE A 147 24.88 5.22 32.99
CA PHE A 147 24.06 6.33 33.45
C PHE A 147 22.65 5.92 33.88
N ALA A 148 22.00 5.01 33.15
CA ALA A 148 20.65 4.56 33.46
C ALA A 148 20.62 3.69 34.73
N GLN A 149 21.60 2.80 34.87
CA GLN A 149 21.78 2.00 36.10
C GLN A 149 22.13 2.89 37.29
N ALA A 150 22.93 3.94 37.09
CA ALA A 150 23.21 4.94 38.13
C ALA A 150 21.94 5.69 38.57
N ILE A 151 21.02 6.05 37.66
CA ILE A 151 19.73 6.64 38.06
C ILE A 151 18.84 5.62 38.79
N CYS A 152 18.77 4.35 38.35
CA CYS A 152 18.01 3.32 39.06
C CYS A 152 18.48 3.14 40.51
N SER A 153 19.80 3.01 40.73
CA SER A 153 20.39 2.92 42.07
C SER A 153 20.07 4.14 42.96
N LEU A 154 19.87 5.32 42.38
CA LEU A 154 19.40 6.52 43.11
C LEU A 154 17.89 6.57 43.35
N GLN A 155 17.08 5.78 42.62
CA GLN A 155 15.62 5.70 42.75
C GLN A 155 15.15 4.53 43.63
N GLU A 156 16.01 3.53 43.86
CA GLU A 156 15.83 2.48 44.88
C GLU A 156 15.97 3.01 46.33
N LEU A 157 16.43 4.25 46.51
CA LEU A 157 16.57 4.90 47.81
C LEU A 157 15.18 5.21 48.43
N PRO A 158 15.00 5.13 49.76
CA PRO A 158 13.66 5.11 50.35
C PRO A 158 12.92 6.45 50.22
N ALA A 159 11.67 6.42 49.74
CA ALA A 159 10.82 7.60 49.56
C ALA A 159 10.64 8.47 50.83
N GLN A 160 10.90 7.92 52.02
CA GLN A 160 10.92 8.68 53.27
C GLN A 160 12.03 9.76 53.33
N LEU A 161 12.94 9.80 52.34
CA LEU A 161 13.88 10.90 52.10
C LEU A 161 13.21 12.27 51.88
N ASP A 162 11.91 12.33 51.56
CA ASP A 162 11.13 13.58 51.58
C ASP A 162 11.15 14.29 52.95
N CYS A 163 11.48 13.58 54.04
CA CYS A 163 11.70 14.17 55.37
C CYS A 163 13.04 14.95 55.49
N PHE A 164 13.91 14.85 54.48
CA PHE A 164 15.29 15.37 54.46
C PHE A 164 15.54 16.18 53.17
N PRO A 165 14.95 17.39 53.03
CA PRO A 165 14.89 18.09 51.75
C PRO A 165 16.23 18.60 51.21
N GLN A 166 17.26 18.80 52.04
CA GLN A 166 18.61 19.14 51.53
C GLN A 166 19.29 17.91 50.92
N GLU A 167 19.08 16.76 51.54
CA GLU A 167 19.62 15.48 51.15
C GLU A 167 18.91 14.93 49.89
N HIS A 168 17.58 15.06 49.81
CA HIS A 168 16.80 14.75 48.60
C HIS A 168 17.20 15.67 47.43
N LEU A 169 17.39 16.97 47.67
CA LEU A 169 17.88 17.89 46.64
C LEU A 169 19.26 17.49 46.08
N ALA A 170 20.16 16.98 46.92
CA ALA A 170 21.47 16.49 46.46
C ALA A 170 21.37 15.26 45.55
N ILE A 171 20.40 14.36 45.81
CA ILE A 171 20.11 13.21 44.92
C ILE A 171 19.57 13.71 43.57
N ILE A 172 18.62 14.65 43.57
CA ILE A 172 18.07 15.25 42.34
C ILE A 172 19.17 15.98 41.53
N GLN A 173 20.07 16.70 42.21
CA GLN A 173 21.22 17.35 41.58
C GLN A 173 22.17 16.32 40.94
N PHE A 174 22.43 15.20 41.60
CA PHE A 174 23.28 14.14 41.04
C PHE A 174 22.61 13.41 39.87
N GLN A 175 21.31 13.11 39.95
CA GLN A 175 20.52 12.61 38.81
C GLN A 175 20.57 13.60 37.63
N THR A 176 20.43 14.90 37.87
CA THR A 176 20.53 15.94 36.82
C THR A 176 21.92 15.94 36.17
N LEU A 177 22.99 15.81 36.96
CA LEU A 177 24.36 15.70 36.46
C LEU A 177 24.57 14.43 35.63
N ILE A 178 23.97 13.30 36.02
CA ILE A 178 23.98 12.05 35.23
C ILE A 178 23.30 12.27 33.87
N LEU A 179 22.15 12.95 33.80
CA LEU A 179 21.47 13.27 32.54
C LEU A 179 22.31 14.19 31.63
N MET A 180 22.94 15.22 32.20
CA MET A 180 23.84 16.10 31.43
C MET A 180 25.07 15.36 30.90
N ALA A 181 25.62 14.41 31.67
CA ALA A 181 26.73 13.57 31.22
C ALA A 181 26.32 12.56 30.15
N ALA A 182 25.11 12.00 30.22
CA ALA A 182 24.56 11.15 29.17
C ALA A 182 24.38 11.94 27.86
N LYS A 183 23.65 13.07 27.91
CA LYS A 183 23.44 13.96 26.76
C LYS A 183 24.73 14.45 26.09
N SER A 184 25.83 14.59 26.85
CA SER A 184 27.14 15.01 26.31
C SER A 184 28.05 13.88 25.86
N LYS A 185 27.72 12.61 26.16
CA LYS A 185 28.40 11.43 25.59
C LYS A 185 27.64 10.79 24.43
N THR A 186 26.32 10.95 24.33
CA THR A 186 25.54 10.52 23.17
C THR A 186 25.90 11.38 21.95
N PRO A 187 26.27 10.80 20.79
CA PRO A 187 26.43 11.54 19.53
C PRO A 187 25.17 12.33 19.18
N GLN A 188 25.32 13.56 18.68
CA GLN A 188 24.16 14.40 18.31
C GLN A 188 23.27 13.74 17.25
N ASP A 189 23.86 12.92 16.38
CA ASP A 189 23.16 12.17 15.35
C ASP A 189 22.11 11.19 15.93
N ILE A 190 22.21 10.80 17.20
CA ILE A 190 21.27 9.89 17.90
C ILE A 190 20.24 10.67 18.76
N LEU A 191 20.26 12.02 18.72
CA LEU A 191 19.35 12.87 19.51
C LEU A 191 18.08 13.29 18.76
N SER A 192 17.86 12.82 17.53
CA SER A 192 16.53 12.93 16.90
C SER A 192 15.56 11.94 17.55
N HIS A 193 14.31 12.37 17.75
CA HIS A 193 13.24 11.47 18.20
C HIS A 193 13.07 10.29 17.23
N ASP A 194 13.22 10.58 15.94
CA ASP A 194 13.10 9.64 14.83
C ASP A 194 13.87 8.32 15.10
N ILE A 195 15.11 8.36 15.62
CA ILE A 195 15.95 7.15 15.80
C ILE A 195 15.45 6.19 16.89
N ILE A 196 14.59 6.64 17.81
CA ILE A 196 14.04 5.79 18.88
C ILE A 196 12.67 5.20 18.47
N ASP A 197 11.99 5.79 17.49
CA ASP A 197 10.78 5.24 16.87
C ASP A 197 11.10 4.41 15.59
N ASP A 198 11.99 4.89 14.71
CA ASP A 198 12.56 4.16 13.54
C ASP A 198 13.43 2.95 13.93
N GLY A 199 13.76 2.81 15.22
CA GLY A 199 13.96 1.50 15.85
C GLY A 199 15.15 0.64 15.39
N VAL A 200 16.12 1.17 14.62
CA VAL A 200 17.24 0.39 14.06
C VAL A 200 18.29 -0.02 15.12
N LEU A 201 17.86 -0.92 16.00
CA LEU A 201 18.74 -1.89 16.64
C LEU A 201 19.46 -2.72 15.55
N PRO A 202 20.62 -3.34 15.81
CA PRO A 202 21.24 -4.23 14.83
C PRO A 202 20.45 -5.55 14.71
N PRO A 203 20.21 -6.10 13.50
CA PRO A 203 19.58 -7.42 13.37
C PRO A 203 20.35 -8.53 14.10
N SER A 204 21.68 -8.44 14.16
CA SER A 204 22.54 -9.35 14.93
C SER A 204 22.36 -9.28 16.45
N LEU A 205 21.74 -8.22 16.97
CA LEU A 205 21.38 -8.11 18.39
C LEU A 205 20.15 -8.97 18.70
N LEU A 206 19.05 -8.77 17.95
CA LEU A 206 17.75 -9.39 18.26
C LEU A 206 17.52 -10.75 17.60
N CYS A 207 18.10 -10.99 16.43
CA CYS A 207 17.75 -12.14 15.60
C CYS A 207 18.78 -13.27 15.73
N ASN A 208 18.31 -14.50 15.55
CA ASN A 208 19.12 -15.72 15.60
C ASN A 208 20.12 -15.76 14.43
N GLU A 209 21.36 -16.20 14.69
CA GLU A 209 22.43 -16.20 13.67
C GLU A 209 22.11 -17.12 12.48
N SER A 210 21.42 -18.24 12.73
CA SER A 210 20.91 -19.15 11.71
C SER A 210 19.96 -18.44 10.73
N TYR A 211 18.99 -17.69 11.25
CA TYR A 211 18.05 -16.89 10.48
C TYR A 211 18.77 -15.85 9.62
N LEU A 212 19.73 -15.12 10.19
CA LEU A 212 20.48 -14.08 9.47
C LEU A 212 21.34 -14.67 8.35
N ALA A 213 21.98 -15.82 8.59
CA ALA A 213 22.75 -16.55 7.58
C ALA A 213 21.83 -17.09 6.47
N GLU A 214 20.66 -17.62 6.81
CA GLU A 214 19.66 -18.11 5.86
C GLU A 214 19.10 -16.97 4.99
N LYS A 215 18.71 -15.84 5.60
CA LYS A 215 18.27 -14.61 4.90
C LYS A 215 19.34 -14.13 3.91
N ALA A 216 20.60 -14.03 4.35
CA ALA A 216 21.71 -13.62 3.49
C ALA A 216 21.95 -14.60 2.33
N LEU A 217 21.83 -15.90 2.58
CA LEU A 217 21.92 -16.93 1.55
C LEU A 217 20.81 -16.77 0.50
N LEU A 218 19.55 -16.59 0.93
CA LEU A 218 18.41 -16.42 0.02
C LEU A 218 18.60 -15.20 -0.91
N LEU A 219 19.01 -14.06 -0.35
CA LEU A 219 19.29 -12.83 -1.11
C LEU A 219 20.44 -13.01 -2.10
N SER A 220 21.53 -13.66 -1.70
CA SER A 220 22.67 -13.91 -2.58
C SER A 220 22.32 -14.82 -3.78
N GLN A 221 21.38 -15.75 -3.60
CA GLN A 221 20.98 -16.72 -4.62
C GLN A 221 19.87 -16.21 -5.55
N HIS A 222 19.03 -15.27 -5.11
CA HIS A 222 17.84 -14.88 -5.87
C HIS A 222 18.14 -14.52 -7.34
N SER A 223 19.16 -13.68 -7.57
CA SER A 223 19.52 -13.19 -8.91
C SER A 223 20.12 -14.26 -9.86
N SER A 224 20.56 -15.42 -9.35
CA SER A 224 20.93 -16.58 -10.17
C SER A 224 19.74 -17.52 -10.38
N LYS A 225 18.92 -17.73 -9.34
CA LYS A 225 17.67 -18.52 -9.43
C LYS A 225 16.70 -18.00 -10.49
N MET A 226 16.66 -16.69 -10.73
CA MET A 226 15.85 -16.11 -11.83
C MET A 226 16.30 -16.52 -13.25
N LYS A 227 17.42 -17.23 -13.39
CA LYS A 227 18.02 -17.66 -14.66
C LYS A 227 18.01 -19.18 -14.87
N GLU A 228 17.65 -19.96 -13.85
CA GLU A 228 17.52 -21.43 -13.93
C GLU A 228 16.25 -21.84 -14.70
N ASP A 229 15.96 -23.13 -14.86
CA ASP A 229 14.75 -23.60 -15.57
C ASP A 229 13.45 -23.38 -14.76
N TYR A 230 12.31 -23.79 -15.35
CA TYR A 230 10.99 -23.62 -14.74
C TYR A 230 10.80 -24.45 -13.45
N ALA A 231 11.24 -25.72 -13.45
CA ALA A 231 11.14 -26.60 -12.28
C ALA A 231 11.99 -26.08 -11.10
N ALA A 232 13.18 -25.57 -11.40
CA ALA A 232 14.05 -24.93 -10.42
C ALA A 232 13.45 -23.63 -9.85
N ARG A 233 12.78 -22.81 -10.68
CA ARG A 233 12.04 -21.63 -10.23
C ARG A 233 10.83 -21.99 -9.35
N ILE A 234 10.09 -23.07 -9.64
CA ILE A 234 9.02 -23.58 -8.76
C ILE A 234 9.58 -24.03 -7.40
N ALA A 235 10.68 -24.80 -7.41
CA ALA A 235 11.37 -25.21 -6.18
C ALA A 235 11.87 -24.01 -5.36
N TRP A 236 12.28 -22.93 -6.03
CA TRP A 236 12.66 -21.67 -5.39
C TRP A 236 11.47 -20.92 -4.76
N VAL A 237 10.32 -20.83 -5.44
CA VAL A 237 9.08 -20.30 -4.85
C VAL A 237 8.73 -21.06 -3.57
N LEU A 238 8.74 -22.40 -3.61
CA LEU A 238 8.47 -23.23 -2.43
C LEU A 238 9.48 -22.98 -1.30
N ARG A 239 10.78 -22.81 -1.62
CA ARG A 239 11.83 -22.52 -0.64
C ARG A 239 11.66 -21.16 0.06
N LEU A 240 11.23 -20.14 -0.68
CA LEU A 240 10.94 -18.80 -0.14
C LEU A 240 9.67 -18.79 0.72
N ILE A 241 8.62 -19.50 0.31
CA ILE A 241 7.40 -19.66 1.12
C ILE A 241 7.71 -20.44 2.40
N GLU A 242 8.52 -21.50 2.32
CA GLU A 242 8.92 -22.28 3.50
C GLU A 242 9.74 -21.43 4.49
N PHE A 243 10.62 -20.53 4.03
CA PHE A 243 11.32 -19.57 4.89
C PHE A 243 10.36 -18.68 5.69
N LEU A 244 9.32 -18.14 5.02
CA LEU A 244 8.27 -17.35 5.67
C LEU A 244 7.52 -18.17 6.72
N ARG A 245 7.12 -19.40 6.38
CA ARG A 245 6.36 -20.28 7.29
C ARG A 245 7.18 -20.69 8.51
N GLN A 246 8.49 -20.93 8.36
CA GLN A 246 9.37 -21.35 9.46
C GLN A 246 9.81 -20.21 10.37
N ASN A 247 9.99 -18.99 9.84
CA ASN A 247 10.56 -17.86 10.60
C ASN A 247 9.54 -16.77 10.99
N MET A 248 8.53 -16.50 10.15
CA MET A 248 7.64 -15.34 10.30
C MET A 248 6.28 -15.66 10.93
N LEU A 249 5.89 -16.93 10.99
CA LEU A 249 4.70 -17.34 11.75
C LEU A 249 5.05 -17.45 13.23
N LYS A 250 4.24 -16.81 14.10
CA LYS A 250 4.47 -16.83 15.54
C LYS A 250 4.29 -18.22 16.13
N THR A 251 5.25 -18.64 16.95
CA THR A 251 5.16 -19.85 17.78
C THR A 251 4.81 -19.45 19.20
N GLY A 252 3.51 -19.31 19.48
CA GLY A 252 3.02 -18.63 20.68
C GLY A 252 3.01 -17.11 20.46
N GLU A 253 3.58 -16.35 21.39
CA GLU A 253 3.58 -14.88 21.32
C GLU A 253 4.78 -14.29 20.54
N LEU A 254 5.85 -15.08 20.37
CA LEU A 254 7.13 -14.66 19.78
C LEU A 254 7.31 -15.22 18.35
N PHE A 255 8.15 -14.53 17.57
CA PHE A 255 8.60 -14.97 16.25
C PHE A 255 9.85 -15.88 16.36
N PRO A 256 9.90 -17.04 15.67
CA PRO A 256 11.05 -17.95 15.69
C PRO A 256 12.41 -17.35 15.33
N PHE A 257 12.45 -16.23 14.59
CA PHE A 257 13.71 -15.58 14.25
C PHE A 257 14.35 -14.79 15.41
N LEU A 258 13.62 -14.54 16.51
CA LEU A 258 14.09 -13.74 17.64
C LEU A 258 14.85 -14.56 18.70
N LYS A 259 15.76 -13.89 19.42
CA LYS A 259 16.37 -14.40 20.65
C LYS A 259 15.43 -14.17 21.83
N GLU A 260 14.85 -15.25 22.35
CA GLU A 260 13.88 -15.25 23.47
C GLU A 260 14.36 -14.46 24.70
N GLU A 261 15.67 -14.48 24.98
CA GLU A 261 16.31 -13.79 26.10
C GLU A 261 16.01 -12.28 26.20
N TYR A 262 15.65 -11.62 25.10
CA TYR A 262 15.26 -10.20 25.12
C TYR A 262 13.76 -9.97 25.32
N PHE A 263 12.90 -10.98 25.16
CA PHE A 263 11.45 -10.80 25.05
C PHE A 263 10.62 -11.45 26.17
N THR A 264 11.19 -12.30 27.03
CA THR A 264 10.45 -12.78 28.21
C THR A 264 10.21 -11.65 29.24
N ASP A 265 9.23 -11.85 30.11
CA ASP A 265 8.95 -11.00 31.27
C ASP A 265 9.84 -11.33 32.49
N SER A 266 10.87 -12.15 32.33
CA SER A 266 11.81 -12.42 33.42
C SER A 266 12.62 -11.17 33.78
N ALA A 267 12.96 -11.03 35.06
CA ALA A 267 13.84 -9.95 35.54
C ALA A 267 15.23 -9.98 34.85
N ALA A 268 15.69 -11.15 34.40
CA ALA A 268 16.90 -11.28 33.60
C ALA A 268 16.75 -10.64 32.21
N SER A 269 15.64 -10.92 31.51
CA SER A 269 15.32 -10.29 30.22
C SER A 269 15.08 -8.77 30.34
N GLN A 270 14.41 -8.32 31.41
CA GLN A 270 14.27 -6.89 31.70
C GLN A 270 15.64 -6.22 31.89
N GLN A 271 16.51 -6.79 32.74
CA GLN A 271 17.87 -6.29 32.95
C GLN A 271 18.72 -6.33 31.67
N LEU A 272 18.53 -7.32 30.80
CA LEU A 272 19.21 -7.44 29.51
C LEU A 272 18.74 -6.36 28.51
N ARG A 273 17.42 -6.15 28.35
CA ARG A 273 16.85 -5.02 27.59
C ARG A 273 17.40 -3.68 28.09
N PHE A 274 17.35 -3.48 29.42
CA PHE A 274 17.75 -2.24 30.07
C PHE A 274 19.25 -1.94 29.89
N SER A 275 20.13 -2.89 30.19
CA SER A 275 21.59 -2.73 30.04
C SER A 275 22.05 -2.56 28.58
N THR A 276 21.24 -3.01 27.61
CA THR A 276 21.55 -2.88 26.18
C THR A 276 21.17 -1.50 25.61
N LEU A 277 20.13 -0.85 26.16
CA LEU A 277 19.46 0.29 25.49
C LEU A 277 19.16 1.49 26.40
N ALA A 278 18.98 1.32 27.71
CA ALA A 278 18.57 2.41 28.60
C ALA A 278 19.61 3.54 28.68
N ASP A 279 20.92 3.22 28.65
CA ASP A 279 22.00 4.21 28.59
C ASP A 279 21.95 5.09 27.32
N LYS A 280 21.25 4.66 26.26
CA LYS A 280 20.97 5.47 25.06
C LYS A 280 19.70 6.29 25.23
N ILE A 281 18.59 5.69 25.66
CA ILE A 281 17.29 6.36 25.83
C ILE A 281 17.35 7.46 26.91
N ILE A 282 18.17 7.29 27.95
CA ILE A 282 18.26 8.22 29.09
C ILE A 282 18.53 9.69 28.67
N CYS A 283 19.18 9.90 27.53
CA CYS A 283 19.48 11.24 27.04
C CYS A 283 18.24 12.02 26.53
N LEU A 284 17.09 11.37 26.29
CA LEU A 284 15.84 12.07 25.97
C LEU A 284 15.28 12.88 27.15
N PHE A 285 15.72 12.62 28.37
CA PHE A 285 15.16 13.25 29.57
C PHE A 285 15.86 14.57 29.90
N ASP A 286 15.12 15.68 29.88
CA ASP A 286 15.62 17.01 30.26
C ASP A 286 15.87 17.18 31.77
N LYS A 287 15.17 16.39 32.59
CA LYS A 287 15.15 16.49 34.05
C LYS A 287 14.84 15.14 34.68
N PRO A 288 15.28 14.87 35.92
CA PRO A 288 14.89 13.66 36.63
C PRO A 288 13.37 13.59 36.80
N VAL A 289 12.80 12.42 36.51
CA VAL A 289 11.37 12.12 36.71
C VAL A 289 11.23 11.07 37.81
N LYS A 290 10.16 11.13 38.60
CA LYS A 290 9.84 10.07 39.56
C LYS A 290 9.50 8.78 38.79
N ASN A 291 9.95 7.62 39.28
CA ASN A 291 9.79 6.32 38.60
C ASN A 291 10.41 6.29 37.18
N MET A 292 11.53 6.99 36.98
CA MET A 292 12.25 7.02 35.71
C MET A 292 12.82 5.65 35.32
N ALA A 293 13.17 4.80 36.30
CA ALA A 293 13.52 3.40 36.06
C ALA A 293 12.39 2.63 35.34
N ASP A 294 11.15 2.78 35.80
CA ASP A 294 9.97 2.11 35.23
C ASP A 294 9.70 2.65 33.81
N CYS A 295 9.76 3.97 33.64
CA CYS A 295 9.61 4.61 32.33
C CYS A 295 10.68 4.16 31.32
N LEU A 296 11.95 4.08 31.74
CA LEU A 296 13.04 3.59 30.90
C LEU A 296 12.87 2.11 30.52
N ASN A 297 12.43 1.26 31.46
CA ASN A 297 12.09 -0.13 31.17
C ASN A 297 10.95 -0.24 30.15
N MET A 298 9.88 0.55 30.31
CA MET A 298 8.74 0.58 29.41
C MET A 298 9.13 1.05 27.99
N VAL A 299 9.95 2.09 27.86
CA VAL A 299 10.42 2.55 26.53
C VAL A 299 11.38 1.53 25.92
N CYS A 300 12.29 0.92 26.70
CA CYS A 300 13.12 -0.20 26.22
C CYS A 300 12.25 -1.33 25.66
N GLU A 301 11.23 -1.79 26.41
CA GLU A 301 10.33 -2.84 25.96
C GLU A 301 9.58 -2.46 24.68
N LYS A 302 9.09 -1.22 24.57
CA LYS A 302 8.45 -0.72 23.34
C LYS A 302 9.42 -0.71 22.16
N THR A 303 10.64 -0.16 22.28
CA THR A 303 11.61 -0.13 21.18
C THR A 303 12.02 -1.55 20.75
N PHE A 304 12.19 -2.49 21.68
CA PHE A 304 12.46 -3.89 21.35
C PHE A 304 11.29 -4.57 20.62
N ARG A 305 10.03 -4.31 21.02
CA ARG A 305 8.82 -4.81 20.32
C ARG A 305 8.64 -4.17 18.93
N ASN A 306 8.88 -2.87 18.80
CA ASN A 306 8.87 -2.17 17.51
C ASN A 306 9.87 -2.80 16.54
N ALA A 307 11.16 -2.84 16.89
CA ALA A 307 12.21 -3.41 16.04
C ALA A 307 11.94 -4.88 15.64
N ALA A 308 11.34 -5.67 16.53
CA ALA A 308 10.90 -7.03 16.21
C ALA A 308 9.76 -7.06 15.17
N ASN A 309 8.76 -6.18 15.31
CA ASN A 309 7.70 -6.01 14.32
C ASN A 309 8.26 -5.50 12.97
N ASP A 310 9.20 -4.56 12.98
CA ASP A 310 9.76 -3.98 11.76
C ASP A 310 10.58 -4.98 10.95
N TYR A 311 11.44 -5.80 11.58
CA TYR A 311 12.10 -6.90 10.86
C TYR A 311 11.10 -7.90 10.31
N TYR A 312 10.09 -8.29 11.11
CA TYR A 312 9.04 -9.19 10.67
C TYR A 312 8.35 -8.65 9.41
N PHE A 313 8.00 -7.36 9.39
CA PHE A 313 7.35 -6.74 8.24
C PHE A 313 8.30 -6.61 7.04
N GLU A 314 9.48 -6.01 7.22
CA GLU A 314 10.39 -5.72 6.10
C GLU A 314 10.92 -6.98 5.44
N ASP A 315 11.29 -7.99 6.22
CA ASP A 315 11.78 -9.25 5.68
C ASP A 315 10.64 -10.10 5.07
N SER A 316 9.42 -9.97 5.58
CA SER A 316 8.24 -10.58 4.95
C SER A 316 7.89 -9.90 3.63
N VAL A 317 7.89 -8.56 3.55
CA VAL A 317 7.74 -7.79 2.31
C VAL A 317 8.81 -8.22 1.30
N MET A 318 10.08 -8.21 1.71
CA MET A 318 11.23 -8.56 0.89
C MET A 318 11.15 -10.00 0.32
N VAL A 319 10.76 -10.99 1.14
CA VAL A 319 10.67 -12.39 0.69
C VAL A 319 9.40 -12.63 -0.14
N LEU A 320 8.28 -11.97 0.15
CA LEU A 320 7.10 -12.02 -0.72
C LEU A 320 7.38 -11.37 -2.08
N ARG A 321 8.11 -10.25 -2.13
CA ARG A 321 8.61 -9.66 -3.39
C ARG A 321 9.41 -10.68 -4.19
N MET A 322 10.34 -11.40 -3.55
CA MET A 322 11.09 -12.49 -4.19
C MET A 322 10.18 -13.63 -4.68
N VAL A 323 9.13 -14.01 -3.94
CA VAL A 323 8.15 -15.01 -4.40
C VAL A 323 7.45 -14.53 -5.68
N PHE A 324 6.87 -13.33 -5.68
CA PHE A 324 6.12 -12.82 -6.83
C PHE A 324 7.02 -12.45 -8.03
N GLU A 325 8.25 -11.98 -7.81
CA GLU A 325 9.24 -11.82 -8.89
C GLU A 325 9.60 -13.16 -9.55
N THR A 326 9.77 -14.23 -8.75
CA THR A 326 10.05 -15.57 -9.30
C THR A 326 8.91 -16.04 -10.20
N ILE A 327 7.66 -15.85 -9.75
CA ILE A 327 6.43 -16.21 -10.48
C ILE A 327 6.28 -15.34 -11.75
N TYR A 328 6.53 -14.03 -11.65
CA TYR A 328 6.52 -13.11 -12.80
C TYR A 328 7.51 -13.56 -13.89
N ARG A 329 8.73 -13.97 -13.49
CA ARG A 329 9.76 -14.41 -14.42
C ARG A 329 9.53 -15.82 -14.99
N PHE A 330 8.46 -16.53 -14.66
CA PHE A 330 8.15 -17.83 -15.29
C PHE A 330 8.00 -17.72 -16.83
N PRO A 331 8.36 -18.76 -17.60
CA PRO A 331 8.16 -18.78 -19.05
C PRO A 331 6.70 -18.53 -19.44
N ARG A 332 6.48 -17.83 -20.56
CA ARG A 332 5.15 -17.33 -20.94
C ARG A 332 4.16 -18.45 -21.29
N ASN A 333 4.63 -19.55 -21.87
CA ASN A 333 3.84 -20.73 -22.15
C ASN A 333 3.35 -21.39 -20.86
N GLU A 334 4.24 -21.61 -19.89
CA GLU A 334 3.91 -22.21 -18.58
C GLU A 334 2.92 -21.34 -17.78
N ARG A 335 3.13 -20.01 -17.80
CA ARG A 335 2.14 -19.07 -17.26
C ARG A 335 0.79 -19.21 -17.97
N GLY A 336 0.78 -19.30 -19.30
CA GLY A 336 -0.43 -19.56 -20.08
C GLY A 336 -1.21 -20.80 -19.62
N LEU A 337 -0.52 -21.92 -19.36
CA LEU A 337 -1.14 -23.16 -18.87
C LEU A 337 -1.70 -23.04 -17.45
N LEU A 338 -1.07 -22.25 -16.59
CA LEU A 338 -1.49 -22.06 -15.20
C LEU A 338 -2.67 -21.06 -15.02
N VAL A 339 -3.02 -20.26 -16.04
CA VAL A 339 -4.14 -19.29 -16.01
C VAL A 339 -5.42 -19.88 -15.42
N GLN A 340 -5.82 -21.05 -15.92
CA GLN A 340 -7.09 -21.72 -15.61
C GLN A 340 -7.22 -22.21 -14.17
N TYR A 341 -6.08 -22.36 -13.46
CA TYR A 341 -6.05 -22.81 -12.08
C TYR A 341 -5.94 -21.65 -11.08
N LEU A 342 -5.88 -20.40 -11.53
CA LEU A 342 -5.76 -19.23 -10.66
C LEU A 342 -7.13 -18.56 -10.40
N PRO A 343 -7.41 -18.11 -9.16
CA PRO A 343 -8.75 -17.67 -8.74
C PRO A 343 -9.18 -16.31 -9.32
N TRP A 344 -8.38 -15.73 -10.21
CA TRP A 344 -8.65 -14.47 -10.90
C TRP A 344 -8.84 -14.64 -12.42
N GLY A 345 -8.81 -15.88 -12.92
CA GLY A 345 -9.07 -16.24 -14.33
C GLY A 345 -8.01 -15.70 -15.30
N GLU A 346 -8.44 -15.35 -16.52
CA GLU A 346 -7.57 -14.89 -17.63
C GLU A 346 -6.64 -13.72 -17.25
N ASN A 347 -7.04 -12.89 -16.28
CA ASN A 347 -6.30 -11.71 -15.85
C ASN A 347 -5.28 -11.98 -14.73
N SER A 348 -5.11 -13.24 -14.31
CA SER A 348 -4.32 -13.60 -13.12
C SER A 348 -2.85 -13.19 -13.17
N TRP A 349 -2.21 -13.17 -14.35
CA TRP A 349 -0.79 -12.77 -14.46
C TRP A 349 -0.60 -11.28 -14.21
N TYR A 350 -1.38 -10.40 -14.86
CA TYR A 350 -1.37 -8.96 -14.61
C TYR A 350 -1.65 -8.55 -13.14
N LEU A 351 -2.10 -9.50 -12.31
CA LEU A 351 -2.30 -9.33 -10.88
C LEU A 351 -1.11 -9.85 -10.06
N LEU A 352 -0.51 -10.98 -10.45
CA LEU A 352 0.73 -11.50 -9.87
C LEU A 352 1.94 -10.59 -10.17
N ASP A 353 2.02 -10.07 -11.40
CA ASP A 353 2.99 -9.06 -11.83
C ASP A 353 2.92 -7.83 -10.87
N PHE A 354 1.70 -7.36 -10.59
CA PHE A 354 1.44 -6.19 -9.73
C PHE A 354 1.72 -6.43 -8.23
N LEU A 355 1.59 -7.66 -7.74
CA LEU A 355 1.97 -8.00 -6.36
C LEU A 355 3.47 -7.77 -6.09
N SER A 356 4.34 -7.90 -7.10
CA SER A 356 5.77 -7.61 -6.94
C SER A 356 6.08 -6.12 -6.67
N ALA A 357 5.19 -5.21 -7.09
CA ALA A 357 5.28 -3.77 -6.81
C ALA A 357 4.61 -3.39 -5.48
N ILE A 358 3.50 -4.06 -5.10
CA ILE A 358 2.87 -3.87 -3.77
C ILE A 358 3.84 -4.19 -2.63
N PHE A 359 4.70 -5.20 -2.81
CA PHE A 359 5.73 -5.59 -1.84
C PHE A 359 7.10 -4.93 -2.11
N GLU A 360 7.14 -3.72 -2.68
CA GLU A 360 8.39 -2.97 -2.80
C GLU A 360 8.82 -2.38 -1.44
N THR A 361 10.12 -2.47 -1.12
CA THR A 361 10.66 -2.11 0.21
C THR A 361 10.99 -0.62 0.35
N GLY A 362 11.22 0.08 -0.77
CA GLY A 362 11.48 1.52 -0.79
C GLY A 362 10.21 2.35 -0.68
N ASP A 363 10.32 3.54 -0.10
CA ASP A 363 9.19 4.44 0.08
C ASP A 363 8.85 5.19 -1.20
N VAL A 364 8.08 4.53 -2.09
CA VAL A 364 7.60 5.02 -3.40
C VAL A 364 6.97 6.43 -3.31
N PHE A 365 6.46 6.84 -2.15
CA PHE A 365 5.88 8.16 -1.91
C PHE A 365 6.74 9.13 -1.08
N GLN A 366 7.78 8.68 -0.35
CA GLN A 366 8.49 9.52 0.64
C GLN A 366 9.88 10.03 0.18
N THR A 367 10.18 9.98 -1.11
CA THR A 367 11.43 10.50 -1.69
C THR A 367 11.48 12.04 -1.73
N ASN A 368 11.52 12.68 -0.56
CA ASN A 368 11.77 14.11 -0.32
C ASN A 368 11.05 15.08 -1.29
N GLY A 369 9.78 14.78 -1.60
CA GLY A 369 8.93 15.61 -2.47
C GLY A 369 9.27 15.61 -3.96
N GLN A 370 10.27 14.85 -4.43
CA GLN A 370 10.76 14.92 -5.81
C GLN A 370 10.11 13.90 -6.77
N ALA A 371 9.86 12.66 -6.33
CA ALA A 371 9.67 11.55 -7.27
C ALA A 371 8.34 10.75 -7.20
N GLY A 372 7.56 10.86 -6.12
CA GLY A 372 6.31 10.11 -5.93
C GLY A 372 5.09 10.61 -6.73
N LEU A 373 4.02 9.79 -6.77
CA LEU A 373 2.71 10.15 -7.35
C LEU A 373 1.94 11.12 -6.45
N THR A 374 2.09 12.42 -6.67
CA THR A 374 1.38 13.49 -5.96
C THR A 374 -0.03 13.72 -6.52
N ILE A 375 -1.01 13.87 -5.65
CA ILE A 375 -2.38 14.25 -6.04
C ILE A 375 -2.46 15.77 -6.12
N ALA A 376 -2.67 16.32 -7.32
CA ALA A 376 -2.93 17.75 -7.47
C ALA A 376 -4.28 18.10 -6.79
N PRO A 377 -4.37 19.23 -6.05
CA PRO A 377 -5.61 19.69 -5.41
C PRO A 377 -6.78 19.80 -6.39
N TYR A 378 -8.01 19.66 -5.86
CA TYR A 378 -9.23 19.78 -6.63
C TYR A 378 -10.36 20.37 -5.80
N ASN A 379 -10.93 21.48 -6.28
CA ASN A 379 -12.03 22.19 -5.65
C ASN A 379 -13.38 21.64 -6.14
N PHE A 380 -14.12 20.99 -5.24
CA PHE A 380 -15.45 20.44 -5.51
C PHE A 380 -16.57 21.49 -5.35
N ASN A 381 -16.42 22.67 -5.97
CA ASN A 381 -17.31 23.84 -5.82
C ASN A 381 -17.53 24.22 -4.34
N HIS A 382 -16.43 24.40 -3.61
CA HIS A 382 -16.35 24.67 -2.16
C HIS A 382 -16.96 23.60 -1.24
N ASN A 383 -17.16 22.38 -1.75
CA ASN A 383 -17.54 21.25 -0.89
C ASN A 383 -16.34 20.74 -0.08
N LEU A 384 -16.21 21.26 1.13
CA LEU A 384 -15.14 20.95 2.10
C LEU A 384 -15.07 19.45 2.43
N GLU A 385 -16.20 18.77 2.56
CA GLU A 385 -16.23 17.33 2.91
C GLU A 385 -15.61 16.47 1.81
N LYS A 386 -15.88 16.78 0.53
CA LYS A 386 -15.21 16.11 -0.60
C LYS A 386 -13.71 16.39 -0.64
N GLN A 387 -13.27 17.58 -0.22
CA GLN A 387 -11.84 17.91 -0.11
C GLN A 387 -11.17 17.16 1.05
N ARG A 388 -11.83 17.04 2.21
CA ARG A 388 -11.37 16.18 3.32
C ARG A 388 -11.23 14.72 2.87
N GLN A 389 -12.19 14.19 2.13
CA GLN A 389 -12.14 12.82 1.57
C GLN A 389 -11.04 12.64 0.51
N LEU A 390 -10.76 13.66 -0.31
CA LEU A 390 -9.62 13.63 -1.24
C LEU A 390 -8.26 13.67 -0.51
N ILE A 391 -8.16 14.40 0.61
CA ILE A 391 -6.96 14.43 1.46
C ILE A 391 -6.81 13.13 2.25
N GLN A 392 -7.90 12.50 2.70
CA GLN A 392 -7.88 11.15 3.25
C GLN A 392 -7.31 10.15 2.24
N PHE A 393 -7.71 10.21 0.96
CA PHE A 393 -7.09 9.39 -0.09
C PHE A 393 -5.59 9.67 -0.24
N HIS A 394 -5.18 10.94 -0.25
CA HIS A 394 -3.77 11.30 -0.38
C HIS A 394 -2.93 10.79 0.81
N SER A 395 -3.47 10.91 2.03
CA SER A 395 -2.89 10.36 3.25
C SER A 395 -2.78 8.84 3.18
N ALA A 396 -3.87 8.14 2.86
CA ALA A 396 -3.89 6.69 2.72
C ALA A 396 -2.89 6.16 1.68
N MET A 397 -2.66 6.89 0.58
CA MET A 397 -1.62 6.54 -0.40
C MET A 397 -0.20 6.84 0.11
N THR A 398 0.01 7.95 0.82
CA THR A 398 1.30 8.28 1.44
C THR A 398 1.71 7.26 2.52
N HIS A 399 0.73 6.75 3.26
CA HIS A 399 0.87 5.72 4.28
C HIS A 399 0.62 4.29 3.76
N PHE A 400 0.55 4.09 2.44
CA PHE A 400 0.17 2.79 1.84
C PHE A 400 1.09 1.63 2.28
N LYS A 401 2.38 1.89 2.52
CA LYS A 401 3.34 0.91 3.07
C LYS A 401 2.87 0.33 4.42
N ALA A 402 2.27 1.16 5.28
CA ALA A 402 1.73 0.74 6.57
C ALA A 402 0.49 -0.17 6.41
N LEU A 403 -0.36 0.10 5.42
CA LEU A 403 -1.48 -0.78 5.04
C LEU A 403 -0.97 -2.16 4.56
N VAL A 404 0.06 -2.17 3.70
CA VAL A 404 0.71 -3.42 3.25
C VAL A 404 1.30 -4.19 4.44
N ARG A 405 2.08 -3.53 5.30
CA ARG A 405 2.63 -4.12 6.54
C ARG A 405 1.51 -4.76 7.36
N HIS A 406 0.42 -4.05 7.61
CA HIS A 406 -0.71 -4.53 8.41
C HIS A 406 -1.45 -5.74 7.77
N TYR A 407 -1.59 -5.78 6.44
CA TYR A 407 -2.15 -6.94 5.73
C TYR A 407 -1.26 -8.20 5.78
N LEU A 408 0.06 -8.07 6.02
CA LEU A 408 0.97 -9.23 6.05
C LEU A 408 0.58 -10.28 7.10
N ALA A 409 0.09 -9.86 8.26
CA ALA A 409 -0.27 -10.78 9.33
C ALA A 409 -1.34 -11.80 8.87
N ASP A 410 -2.36 -11.32 8.17
CA ASP A 410 -3.43 -12.18 7.63
C ASP A 410 -2.98 -12.94 6.37
N ILE A 411 -2.18 -12.32 5.50
CA ILE A 411 -1.65 -13.01 4.30
C ILE A 411 -0.79 -14.21 4.74
N LEU A 412 0.16 -14.00 5.65
CA LEU A 412 1.05 -15.06 6.14
C LEU A 412 0.27 -16.16 6.89
N ALA A 413 -0.67 -15.79 7.78
CA ALA A 413 -1.39 -16.76 8.60
C ALA A 413 -2.52 -17.51 7.90
N LYS A 414 -3.10 -16.98 6.80
CA LYS A 414 -4.32 -17.52 6.16
C LYS A 414 -4.16 -17.85 4.67
N ASP A 415 -3.38 -17.07 3.93
CA ASP A 415 -3.31 -17.19 2.46
C ASP A 415 -2.09 -18.01 1.99
N MET A 416 -0.97 -17.99 2.73
CA MET A 416 0.28 -18.63 2.29
C MET A 416 0.23 -20.16 2.19
N ASP A 417 -0.55 -20.85 3.04
CA ASP A 417 -0.72 -22.30 2.94
C ASP A 417 -1.42 -22.70 1.64
N SER A 418 -2.37 -21.89 1.16
CA SER A 418 -3.03 -22.10 -0.14
C SER A 418 -2.04 -21.96 -1.30
N LEU A 419 -1.21 -20.92 -1.28
CA LEU A 419 -0.15 -20.71 -2.28
C LEU A 419 0.90 -21.85 -2.25
N TYR A 420 1.33 -22.26 -1.06
CA TYR A 420 2.30 -23.34 -0.87
C TYR A 420 1.79 -24.66 -1.43
N ASN A 421 0.56 -25.04 -1.08
CA ASN A 421 -0.07 -26.28 -1.56
C ASN A 421 -0.27 -26.25 -3.09
N PHE A 422 -0.61 -25.11 -3.67
CA PHE A 422 -0.72 -24.93 -5.12
C PHE A 422 0.63 -25.09 -5.83
N PHE A 423 1.70 -24.43 -5.36
CA PHE A 423 3.02 -24.59 -5.96
C PHE A 423 3.62 -26.00 -5.76
N ARG A 424 3.24 -26.71 -4.70
CA ARG A 424 3.56 -28.14 -4.53
C ARG A 424 2.87 -28.99 -5.59
N GLN A 425 1.57 -28.76 -5.85
CA GLN A 425 0.86 -29.46 -6.93
C GLN A 425 1.47 -29.19 -8.32
N ILE A 426 1.93 -27.97 -8.59
CA ILE A 426 2.65 -27.65 -9.84
C ILE A 426 3.97 -28.41 -9.93
N GLN A 427 4.74 -28.49 -8.83
CA GLN A 427 5.98 -29.27 -8.77
C GLN A 427 5.73 -30.77 -9.00
N GLU A 428 4.67 -31.32 -8.41
CA GLU A 428 4.26 -32.71 -8.59
C GLU A 428 3.73 -32.96 -10.02
N HIS A 429 3.01 -32.02 -10.61
CA HIS A 429 2.55 -32.08 -12.00
C HIS A 429 3.73 -32.15 -12.97
N HIS A 430 4.71 -31.24 -12.82
CA HIS A 430 5.92 -31.23 -13.65
C HIS A 430 6.78 -32.52 -13.46
N ALA A 431 6.72 -33.16 -12.29
CA ALA A 431 7.50 -34.37 -12.00
C ALA A 431 6.79 -35.70 -12.35
N LYS A 432 5.44 -35.72 -12.39
CA LYS A 432 4.64 -36.96 -12.41
C LYS A 432 3.34 -36.89 -13.25
N GLY A 433 2.98 -35.73 -13.78
CA GLY A 433 1.71 -35.52 -14.50
C GLY A 433 0.46 -35.48 -13.62
N THR A 434 0.60 -35.35 -12.29
CA THR A 434 -0.55 -35.28 -11.36
C THR A 434 -1.46 -34.08 -11.68
N PRO A 435 -2.80 -34.23 -11.71
CA PRO A 435 -3.70 -33.10 -11.99
C PRO A 435 -3.53 -31.94 -11.01
N ILE A 436 -3.53 -30.71 -11.53
CA ILE A 436 -3.51 -29.48 -10.72
C ILE A 436 -4.96 -29.11 -10.37
N THR A 437 -5.23 -28.87 -9.09
CA THR A 437 -6.49 -28.27 -8.64
C THR A 437 -6.41 -26.74 -8.67
N PRO A 438 -7.52 -26.02 -8.93
CA PRO A 438 -7.54 -24.57 -8.82
C PRO A 438 -7.15 -24.08 -7.41
N LEU A 439 -6.25 -23.10 -7.35
CA LEU A 439 -5.81 -22.43 -6.12
C LEU A 439 -7.01 -21.86 -5.36
N GLU A 440 -7.14 -22.26 -4.09
CA GLU A 440 -8.11 -21.65 -3.18
C GLU A 440 -7.86 -20.14 -3.06
N LYS A 441 -8.95 -19.38 -3.12
CA LYS A 441 -8.95 -17.92 -3.28
C LYS A 441 -8.31 -17.22 -2.06
N PRO A 442 -7.08 -16.66 -2.18
CA PRO A 442 -6.40 -16.03 -1.04
C PRO A 442 -7.06 -14.68 -0.75
N LYS A 443 -7.96 -14.65 0.25
CA LYS A 443 -8.89 -13.54 0.45
C LYS A 443 -8.17 -12.23 0.78
N ASN A 444 -7.13 -12.30 1.60
CA ASN A 444 -6.48 -11.12 2.17
C ASN A 444 -5.56 -10.49 1.13
N LEU A 445 -4.74 -11.32 0.48
CA LEU A 445 -3.92 -10.97 -0.67
C LEU A 445 -4.76 -10.40 -1.81
N GLN A 446 -5.91 -11.03 -2.13
CA GLN A 446 -6.82 -10.52 -3.16
C GLN A 446 -7.47 -9.17 -2.77
N THR A 447 -7.84 -8.98 -1.50
CA THR A 447 -8.45 -7.73 -1.04
C THR A 447 -7.45 -6.58 -1.14
N LEU A 448 -6.22 -6.78 -0.64
CA LEU A 448 -5.12 -5.83 -0.79
C LEU A 448 -4.87 -5.53 -2.27
N LEU A 449 -4.65 -6.56 -3.09
CA LEU A 449 -4.42 -6.47 -4.54
C LEU A 449 -5.46 -5.62 -5.28
N TRP A 450 -6.77 -5.84 -5.06
CA TRP A 450 -7.80 -5.04 -5.72
C TRP A 450 -7.94 -3.64 -5.14
N PHE A 451 -7.75 -3.45 -3.83
CA PHE A 451 -7.70 -2.10 -3.25
C PHE A 451 -6.56 -1.28 -3.88
N SER A 452 -5.33 -1.79 -3.78
CA SER A 452 -4.14 -1.20 -4.36
C SER A 452 -4.34 -0.93 -5.85
N LYS A 453 -4.73 -1.93 -6.63
CA LYS A 453 -4.85 -1.78 -8.09
C LYS A 453 -5.84 -0.68 -8.46
N HIS A 454 -7.02 -0.62 -7.87
CA HIS A 454 -7.96 0.47 -8.18
C HIS A 454 -7.43 1.84 -7.70
N SER A 455 -6.78 1.92 -6.54
CA SER A 455 -6.20 3.16 -6.03
C SER A 455 -5.08 3.70 -6.94
N PHE A 456 -4.08 2.87 -7.29
CA PHE A 456 -3.01 3.22 -8.22
C PHE A 456 -3.55 3.54 -9.63
N LEU A 457 -4.52 2.78 -10.16
CA LEU A 457 -5.17 3.13 -11.43
C LEU A 457 -5.89 4.49 -11.36
N THR A 458 -6.55 4.84 -10.26
CA THR A 458 -7.16 6.18 -10.09
C THR A 458 -6.11 7.30 -10.00
N LEU A 459 -4.96 7.07 -9.36
CA LEU A 459 -3.82 8.00 -9.37
C LEU A 459 -3.27 8.21 -10.79
N ARG A 460 -2.95 7.11 -11.49
CA ARG A 460 -2.45 7.13 -12.87
C ARG A 460 -3.41 7.84 -13.84
N LEU A 461 -4.72 7.65 -13.67
CA LEU A 461 -5.73 8.29 -14.51
C LEU A 461 -5.78 9.81 -14.27
N ILE A 462 -5.68 10.28 -13.01
CA ILE A 462 -5.54 11.71 -12.68
C ILE A 462 -4.18 12.29 -13.08
N ALA A 463 -3.13 11.47 -13.11
CA ALA A 463 -1.81 11.85 -13.62
C ALA A 463 -1.84 12.15 -15.13
N LEU A 464 -2.59 11.37 -15.91
CA LEU A 464 -2.74 11.54 -17.36
C LEU A 464 -3.73 12.63 -17.78
N LEU A 465 -4.88 12.71 -17.11
CA LEU A 465 -5.97 13.57 -17.55
C LEU A 465 -5.58 15.06 -17.44
N PRO A 466 -5.92 15.89 -18.44
CA PRO A 466 -5.57 17.31 -18.44
C PRO A 466 -6.16 18.01 -17.22
N GLN A 467 -5.33 18.81 -16.56
CA GLN A 467 -5.73 19.54 -15.35
C GLN A 467 -6.58 20.75 -15.72
N ASP A 468 -7.73 20.91 -15.07
CA ASP A 468 -8.38 22.21 -14.99
C ASP A 468 -7.66 23.06 -13.94
N ARG A 469 -7.15 24.22 -14.36
CA ARG A 469 -6.41 25.16 -13.51
C ARG A 469 -7.33 26.09 -12.71
N GLU A 470 -8.60 26.16 -13.07
CA GLU A 470 -9.61 26.92 -12.31
C GLU A 470 -10.11 26.11 -11.11
N GLN A 471 -10.03 24.77 -11.18
CA GLN A 471 -10.40 23.85 -10.09
C GLN A 471 -9.18 23.36 -9.27
N ALA A 472 -7.95 23.76 -9.62
CA ALA A 472 -6.70 23.19 -9.09
C ALA A 472 -6.28 23.66 -7.68
N PHE A 473 -7.20 23.79 -6.73
CA PHE A 473 -6.91 24.31 -5.39
C PHE A 473 -7.73 23.64 -4.27
N TYR A 474 -7.33 23.89 -3.02
CA TYR A 474 -8.11 23.57 -1.81
C TYR A 474 -8.61 24.87 -1.16
N ASP A 475 -9.76 24.82 -0.49
CA ASP A 475 -10.26 25.96 0.28
C ASP A 475 -9.35 26.29 1.49
N ALA A 476 -9.35 27.55 1.91
CA ALA A 476 -8.48 28.04 2.98
C ALA A 476 -8.68 27.29 4.31
N GLU A 477 -9.93 26.96 4.67
CA GLU A 477 -10.27 26.16 5.86
C GLU A 477 -9.54 24.81 5.87
N ILE A 478 -9.49 24.13 4.72
CA ILE A 478 -8.81 22.83 4.57
C ILE A 478 -7.29 22.97 4.74
N ILE A 479 -6.70 24.09 4.29
CA ILE A 479 -5.27 24.35 4.43
C ILE A 479 -4.91 24.67 5.90
N GLU A 480 -5.78 25.42 6.59
CA GLU A 480 -5.65 25.71 8.03
C GLU A 480 -5.82 24.44 8.89
N GLU A 481 -6.80 23.58 8.59
CA GLU A 481 -7.00 22.28 9.27
C GLU A 481 -5.77 21.37 9.18
N ASN A 482 -5.07 21.39 8.05
CA ASN A 482 -3.85 20.58 7.83
C ASN A 482 -2.57 21.25 8.38
N GLY A 483 -2.69 22.36 9.12
CA GLY A 483 -1.56 23.00 9.82
C GLY A 483 -0.56 23.73 8.91
N ILE A 484 -0.83 23.81 7.60
CA ILE A 484 0.03 24.51 6.63
C ILE A 484 -0.29 26.00 6.71
N SER A 485 0.30 26.71 7.68
CA SER A 485 0.06 28.16 7.79
C SER A 485 0.53 28.88 6.53
N VAL A 486 -0.29 29.82 6.04
CA VAL A 486 0.01 30.63 4.85
C VAL A 486 1.33 31.39 5.01
N GLU A 487 1.67 31.79 6.25
CA GLU A 487 2.98 32.38 6.55
C GLU A 487 4.15 31.43 6.33
N THR A 488 4.01 30.14 6.63
CA THR A 488 5.05 29.12 6.40
C THR A 488 5.25 28.86 4.91
N LEU A 489 4.16 28.84 4.12
CA LEU A 489 4.27 28.83 2.67
C LEU A 489 5.05 30.05 2.16
N ILE A 490 4.65 31.27 2.55
CA ILE A 490 5.28 32.52 2.12
C ILE A 490 6.77 32.58 2.50
N LYS A 491 7.14 32.20 3.73
CA LYS A 491 8.53 32.23 4.24
C LYS A 491 9.50 31.30 3.48
N ASN A 492 9.00 30.30 2.76
CA ASN A 492 9.81 29.34 2.03
C ASN A 492 10.11 29.72 0.58
N TYR A 493 9.60 30.86 0.07
CA TYR A 493 9.93 31.36 -1.27
C TYR A 493 11.13 32.31 -1.27
N ASP A 494 11.97 32.14 -2.28
CA ASP A 494 12.90 33.15 -2.75
C ASP A 494 12.12 34.35 -3.32
N GLU A 495 12.10 35.45 -2.56
CA GLU A 495 11.32 36.66 -2.83
C GLU A 495 11.65 37.27 -4.21
N ASP A 496 12.92 37.24 -4.63
CA ASP A 496 13.35 37.77 -5.94
C ASP A 496 12.82 36.91 -7.11
N THR A 497 12.69 35.59 -6.93
CA THR A 497 12.02 34.73 -7.93
C THR A 497 10.53 35.02 -7.99
N LEU A 498 9.86 35.13 -6.84
CA LEU A 498 8.43 35.44 -6.79
C LEU A 498 8.14 36.77 -7.51
N LEU A 499 8.96 37.79 -7.22
CA LEU A 499 8.95 39.10 -7.89
C LEU A 499 9.26 39.00 -9.39
N ASN A 500 10.15 38.12 -9.84
CA ASN A 500 10.41 37.92 -11.27
C ASN A 500 9.30 37.16 -11.98
N TRP A 501 8.63 36.20 -11.34
CA TRP A 501 7.48 35.52 -11.93
C TRP A 501 6.29 36.49 -12.09
N LEU A 502 5.98 37.26 -11.03
CA LEU A 502 4.92 38.27 -11.04
C LEU A 502 5.17 39.40 -12.07
N LYS A 503 6.42 39.78 -12.33
CA LYS A 503 6.77 40.74 -13.43
C LYS A 503 6.56 40.17 -14.84
N ASN A 504 6.51 38.85 -15.00
CA ASN A 504 6.40 38.18 -16.30
C ASN A 504 4.99 37.60 -16.56
N ALA A 505 4.15 37.48 -15.53
CA ALA A 505 2.71 37.36 -15.69
C ALA A 505 2.19 38.59 -16.45
N LYS A 506 1.46 38.38 -17.55
CA LYS A 506 1.18 39.45 -18.54
C LYS A 506 -0.15 40.18 -18.37
N ASP A 507 -0.94 39.76 -17.40
CA ASP A 507 -2.20 40.38 -17.01
C ASP A 507 -1.97 41.31 -15.80
N ASN A 508 -2.86 42.30 -15.61
CA ASN A 508 -2.57 43.50 -14.80
C ASN A 508 -2.49 43.29 -13.27
N ILE A 509 -1.43 42.65 -12.79
CA ILE A 509 -1.08 42.58 -11.38
C ILE A 509 -0.43 43.91 -10.96
N ILE A 510 -1.04 44.59 -9.97
CA ILE A 510 -0.53 45.82 -9.35
C ILE A 510 0.87 45.55 -8.79
N SER A 511 1.84 46.44 -9.02
CA SER A 511 3.22 46.11 -8.68
C SER A 511 3.39 45.93 -7.17
N VAL A 512 4.21 44.95 -6.76
CA VAL A 512 4.46 44.68 -5.33
C VAL A 512 5.04 45.92 -4.61
N LYS A 513 5.71 46.82 -5.35
CA LYS A 513 6.13 48.13 -4.82
C LYS A 513 4.97 49.06 -4.48
N GLU A 514 3.89 49.08 -5.25
CA GLU A 514 2.68 49.84 -4.93
C GLU A 514 1.96 49.21 -3.73
N LEU A 515 1.85 47.88 -3.70
CA LEU A 515 1.27 47.12 -2.59
C LEU A 515 2.01 47.39 -1.25
N MET A 516 3.34 47.39 -1.27
CA MET A 516 4.16 47.76 -0.11
C MET A 516 4.14 49.26 0.22
N GLN A 517 4.05 50.15 -0.77
CA GLN A 517 3.88 51.59 -0.49
C GLN A 517 2.49 51.92 0.08
N GLN A 518 1.46 51.13 -0.22
CA GLN A 518 0.15 51.24 0.40
C GLN A 518 0.19 50.76 1.86
N SER A 519 0.80 49.61 2.17
CA SER A 519 0.92 49.15 3.56
C SER A 519 1.78 50.08 4.42
N GLN A 520 2.89 50.61 3.89
CA GLN A 520 3.74 51.58 4.60
C GLN A 520 3.05 52.93 4.85
N LYS A 521 2.08 53.33 4.01
CA LYS A 521 1.25 54.52 4.24
C LYS A 521 0.09 54.28 5.22
N ALA A 522 -0.32 53.03 5.45
CA ALA A 522 -1.44 52.68 6.31
C ALA A 522 -1.13 52.71 7.83
N ASN A 523 0.15 52.76 8.23
CA ASN A 523 0.55 52.84 9.65
C ASN A 523 0.33 54.22 10.30
N GLY A 524 -0.35 55.15 9.61
CA GLY A 524 -0.74 56.45 10.14
C GLY A 524 -2.25 56.55 10.40
N GLN A 525 -2.63 56.47 11.68
CA GLN A 525 -3.97 56.75 12.24
C GLN A 525 -5.10 55.71 12.01
N ASN A 526 -5.34 54.90 13.05
CA ASN A 526 -6.64 54.41 13.54
C ASN A 526 -7.82 54.31 12.54
N ALA A 527 -7.85 53.24 11.75
CA ALA A 527 -9.07 52.71 11.12
C ALA A 527 -9.08 51.18 11.23
N PRO A 528 -10.26 50.51 11.30
CA PRO A 528 -10.33 49.05 11.44
C PRO A 528 -9.85 48.33 10.17
N VAL A 529 -8.92 47.37 10.33
CA VAL A 529 -8.18 46.72 9.22
C VAL A 529 -8.98 45.60 8.54
N PHE A 530 -10.17 45.93 8.04
CA PHE A 530 -11.04 45.00 7.29
C PHE A 530 -11.72 45.70 6.09
N SER A 531 -10.92 46.09 5.09
CA SER A 531 -11.44 46.62 3.80
C SER A 531 -10.76 46.07 2.53
N LYS A 532 -9.96 45.00 2.64
CA LYS A 532 -9.96 43.97 1.58
C LYS A 532 -11.12 43.03 1.87
N THR A 533 -12.07 42.96 0.95
CA THR A 533 -13.21 42.05 1.01
C THR A 533 -12.73 40.60 1.05
N PHE A 534 -13.56 39.69 1.55
CA PHE A 534 -13.22 38.26 1.57
C PHE A 534 -12.84 37.75 0.18
N SER A 535 -13.61 38.11 -0.85
CA SER A 535 -13.33 37.78 -2.25
C SER A 535 -11.99 38.32 -2.77
N GLU A 536 -11.54 39.51 -2.37
CA GLU A 536 -10.22 40.03 -2.77
C GLU A 536 -9.08 39.26 -2.11
N ARG A 537 -9.22 38.87 -0.84
CA ARG A 537 -8.23 38.03 -0.14
C ARG A 537 -8.21 36.61 -0.74
N VAL A 538 -9.38 36.04 -1.01
CA VAL A 538 -9.51 34.75 -1.70
C VAL A 538 -8.85 34.81 -3.08
N ARG A 539 -9.08 35.87 -3.87
CA ARG A 539 -8.46 36.03 -5.20
C ARG A 539 -6.94 36.18 -5.15
N GLU A 540 -6.40 36.93 -4.18
CA GLU A 540 -4.95 36.96 -3.93
C GLU A 540 -4.42 35.58 -3.49
N CYS A 541 -5.18 34.84 -2.68
CA CYS A 541 -4.84 33.47 -2.30
C CYS A 541 -4.95 32.48 -3.47
N GLU A 542 -5.90 32.60 -4.39
CA GLU A 542 -6.03 31.78 -5.61
C GLU A 542 -4.83 31.99 -6.54
N GLU A 543 -4.35 33.22 -6.69
CA GLU A 543 -3.11 33.53 -7.43
C GLU A 543 -1.85 33.00 -6.70
N GLN A 544 -1.83 33.01 -5.37
CA GLN A 544 -0.76 32.40 -4.58
C GLN A 544 -0.84 30.87 -4.49
N GLN A 545 -2.01 30.26 -4.64
CA GLN A 545 -2.20 28.81 -4.70
C GLN A 545 -1.73 28.24 -6.04
N LYS A 546 -1.92 28.97 -7.14
CA LYS A 546 -1.36 28.64 -8.47
C LYS A 546 0.18 28.54 -8.46
N LEU A 547 0.86 29.15 -7.48
CA LEU A 547 2.30 29.01 -7.28
C LEU A 547 2.74 27.68 -6.62
N SER A 548 1.85 26.95 -5.94
CA SER A 548 2.18 25.66 -5.28
C SER A 548 2.67 24.58 -6.26
N LEU A 549 2.25 24.64 -7.52
CA LEU A 549 2.72 23.79 -8.62
C LEU A 549 3.88 24.42 -9.41
N CYS A 550 4.31 25.64 -9.08
CA CYS A 550 5.43 26.35 -9.72
C CYS A 550 6.71 26.40 -8.86
N VAL A 551 6.66 25.96 -7.59
CA VAL A 551 7.82 25.99 -6.66
C VAL A 551 8.97 25.08 -7.12
N MET A 552 8.63 24.00 -7.83
CA MET A 552 9.56 22.94 -8.22
C MET A 552 10.38 23.37 -9.46
N LYS A 553 11.32 24.30 -9.21
CA LYS A 553 12.13 25.04 -10.21
C LYS A 553 12.85 24.14 -11.21
N ASP A 554 13.45 23.04 -10.77
CA ASP A 554 14.07 22.07 -11.66
C ASP A 554 13.01 21.08 -12.17
N SER A 555 12.51 21.32 -13.38
CA SER A 555 11.63 20.37 -14.08
C SER A 555 12.24 18.97 -14.16
N ASN A 556 13.56 18.86 -14.20
CA ASN A 556 14.25 17.58 -14.35
C ASN A 556 14.49 16.87 -12.99
N GLN A 557 14.15 17.51 -11.86
CA GLN A 557 13.97 16.85 -10.56
C GLN A 557 12.52 16.35 -10.36
N LEU A 558 11.56 16.88 -11.13
CA LEU A 558 10.17 16.44 -11.05
C LEU A 558 9.96 15.08 -11.73
N SER A 559 9.17 14.25 -11.05
CA SER A 559 8.51 13.08 -11.65
C SER A 559 7.82 13.42 -12.99
N PRO A 560 7.86 12.51 -13.98
CA PRO A 560 7.29 12.79 -15.29
C PRO A 560 5.80 13.17 -15.28
N HIS A 561 4.98 12.53 -14.44
CA HIS A 561 3.55 12.86 -14.34
C HIS A 561 3.32 14.30 -13.84
N THR A 562 4.08 14.74 -12.83
CA THR A 562 3.96 16.10 -12.30
C THR A 562 4.41 17.13 -13.33
N ARG A 563 5.46 16.82 -14.13
CA ARG A 563 5.78 17.63 -15.33
C ARG A 563 4.61 17.70 -16.31
N LEU A 564 4.00 16.58 -16.69
CA LEU A 564 2.90 16.54 -17.66
C LEU A 564 1.72 17.41 -17.21
N GLN A 565 1.30 17.28 -15.95
CA GLN A 565 0.24 18.08 -15.34
C GLN A 565 0.58 19.58 -15.34
N ILE A 566 1.76 19.97 -14.84
CA ILE A 566 2.18 21.38 -14.75
C ILE A 566 2.26 22.04 -16.13
N HIS A 567 2.87 21.36 -17.11
CA HIS A 567 3.16 21.98 -18.41
C HIS A 567 1.91 22.18 -19.25
N GLY A 568 0.95 21.25 -19.17
CA GLY A 568 -0.36 21.30 -19.84
C GLY A 568 -0.29 21.32 -21.37
N TYR A 569 -1.42 21.19 -22.06
CA TYR A 569 -1.47 21.38 -23.51
C TYR A 569 -1.52 22.88 -23.85
N LYS A 570 -0.76 23.28 -24.88
CA LYS A 570 -0.57 24.69 -25.28
C LYS A 570 -0.54 24.78 -26.80
N ASN A 571 -1.68 25.13 -27.39
CA ASN A 571 -1.97 25.13 -28.83
C ASN A 571 -1.90 23.74 -29.52
N PHE A 572 -3.03 23.31 -30.10
CA PHE A 572 -3.13 22.06 -30.87
C PHE A 572 -2.75 22.19 -32.35
N ASP A 573 -2.27 23.34 -32.83
CA ASP A 573 -1.62 23.46 -34.15
C ASP A 573 -0.33 22.63 -34.25
N SER A 574 0.33 22.37 -33.12
CA SER A 574 1.48 21.45 -33.03
C SER A 574 1.05 20.00 -33.17
N ILE A 575 1.74 19.26 -34.06
CA ILE A 575 1.62 17.82 -34.25
C ILE A 575 1.87 17.10 -32.93
N LYS A 576 2.97 17.44 -32.24
CA LYS A 576 3.32 16.90 -30.92
C LYS A 576 2.19 17.01 -29.89
N ASN A 577 1.53 18.18 -29.80
CA ASN A 577 0.40 18.34 -28.86
C ASN A 577 -0.81 17.47 -29.27
N ARG A 578 -1.12 17.30 -30.56
CA ARG A 578 -2.24 16.44 -31.00
C ARG A 578 -1.96 14.97 -30.77
N LEU A 579 -0.78 14.49 -31.14
CA LEU A 579 -0.40 13.08 -31.00
C LEU A 579 -0.24 12.67 -29.52
N SER A 580 0.31 13.54 -28.67
CA SER A 580 0.35 13.35 -27.21
C SER A 580 -1.05 13.26 -26.57
N LEU A 581 -2.04 14.03 -27.06
CA LEU A 581 -3.41 13.90 -26.56
C LEU A 581 -4.10 12.62 -27.06
N LEU A 582 -3.92 12.26 -28.34
CA LEU A 582 -4.44 10.99 -28.86
C LEU A 582 -3.82 9.79 -28.13
N ARG A 583 -2.52 9.84 -27.82
CA ARG A 583 -1.84 8.87 -26.96
C ARG A 583 -2.44 8.81 -25.55
N THR A 584 -2.76 9.97 -24.96
CA THR A 584 -3.44 10.03 -23.66
C THR A 584 -4.82 9.38 -23.73
N LEU A 585 -5.56 9.56 -24.83
CA LEU A 585 -6.87 8.93 -25.07
C LEU A 585 -6.78 7.41 -25.33
N GLU A 586 -5.73 6.96 -26.02
CA GLU A 586 -5.36 5.54 -26.17
C GLU A 586 -5.14 4.89 -24.80
N HIS A 587 -4.31 5.51 -23.96
CA HIS A 587 -4.07 5.09 -22.59
C HIS A 587 -5.34 5.06 -21.75
N ILE A 588 -6.19 6.09 -21.81
CA ILE A 588 -7.46 6.13 -21.08
C ILE A 588 -8.34 4.92 -21.44
N GLY A 589 -8.39 4.50 -22.72
CA GLY A 589 -9.10 3.29 -23.08
C GLY A 589 -8.44 2.00 -22.61
N GLU A 590 -7.11 1.98 -22.45
CA GLU A 590 -6.42 0.90 -21.75
C GLU A 590 -6.77 0.84 -20.25
N PHE A 591 -6.88 1.99 -19.57
CA PHE A 591 -7.31 2.03 -18.16
C PHE A 591 -8.65 1.34 -17.93
N PHE A 592 -9.60 1.42 -18.87
CA PHE A 592 -10.92 0.78 -18.76
C PHE A 592 -11.00 -0.63 -19.35
N MET A 593 -9.87 -1.28 -19.66
CA MET A 593 -9.87 -2.69 -20.05
C MET A 593 -10.24 -3.63 -18.88
N PRO A 594 -10.92 -4.78 -19.13
CA PRO A 594 -11.31 -5.73 -18.09
C PRO A 594 -10.17 -6.24 -17.20
N ARG A 595 -8.93 -6.28 -17.70
CA ARG A 595 -7.73 -6.65 -16.92
C ARG A 595 -7.39 -5.67 -15.79
N ASN A 596 -7.87 -4.44 -15.88
CA ASN A 596 -7.53 -3.36 -14.95
C ASN A 596 -8.55 -3.22 -13.82
N TRP A 597 -9.86 -3.28 -14.12
CA TRP A 597 -10.95 -3.12 -13.13
C TRP A 597 -11.72 -4.41 -12.79
N GLY A 598 -11.42 -5.52 -13.47
CA GLY A 598 -12.10 -6.81 -13.28
C GLY A 598 -13.63 -6.68 -13.39
N ASN A 599 -14.35 -7.13 -12.36
CA ASN A 599 -15.81 -7.01 -12.32
C ASN A 599 -16.32 -5.63 -11.85
N LYS A 600 -15.51 -4.80 -11.16
CA LYS A 600 -15.94 -3.44 -10.75
C LYS A 600 -16.15 -2.52 -11.97
N LEU A 601 -15.48 -2.81 -13.10
CA LEU A 601 -15.68 -2.16 -14.41
C LEU A 601 -17.16 -2.06 -14.82
N LYS A 602 -17.91 -3.15 -14.57
CA LYS A 602 -19.32 -3.30 -14.97
C LYS A 602 -20.29 -2.49 -14.12
N ASN A 603 -19.78 -1.74 -13.13
CA ASN A 603 -20.54 -0.93 -12.18
C ASN A 603 -20.16 0.56 -12.22
N LEU A 604 -19.23 0.98 -13.10
CA LEU A 604 -18.85 2.39 -13.25
C LEU A 604 -19.89 3.12 -14.10
N ASP A 605 -20.52 4.17 -13.57
CA ASP A 605 -21.50 5.02 -14.27
C ASP A 605 -20.87 6.26 -14.93
N LEU A 606 -19.57 6.46 -14.74
CA LEU A 606 -18.81 7.64 -15.18
C LEU A 606 -18.77 7.84 -16.70
N ILE A 607 -18.58 6.75 -17.45
CA ILE A 607 -18.28 6.78 -18.89
C ILE A 607 -18.66 5.45 -19.56
N ASP A 608 -19.05 5.45 -20.84
CA ASP A 608 -19.30 4.19 -21.56
C ASP A 608 -17.97 3.55 -22.01
N VAL A 609 -17.61 2.48 -21.31
CA VAL A 609 -16.41 1.66 -21.56
C VAL A 609 -16.39 1.05 -22.97
N GLU A 610 -17.55 0.75 -23.56
CA GLU A 610 -17.64 0.20 -24.92
C GLU A 610 -17.19 1.25 -25.95
N LEU A 611 -17.55 2.53 -25.77
CA LEU A 611 -17.10 3.65 -26.63
C LEU A 611 -15.60 3.94 -26.45
N ILE A 612 -15.12 3.96 -25.21
CA ILE A 612 -13.74 4.29 -24.88
C ILE A 612 -12.76 3.19 -25.32
N GLY A 613 -13.10 1.91 -25.08
CA GLY A 613 -12.32 0.77 -25.60
C GLY A 613 -12.33 0.71 -27.14
N LYS A 614 -13.44 1.11 -27.77
CA LYS A 614 -13.53 1.23 -29.23
C LYS A 614 -12.59 2.30 -29.79
N ILE A 615 -12.43 3.44 -29.12
CA ILE A 615 -11.44 4.45 -29.50
C ILE A 615 -10.02 3.87 -29.35
N ARG A 616 -9.66 3.28 -28.20
CA ARG A 616 -8.32 2.68 -27.99
C ARG A 616 -7.95 1.70 -29.11
N ASN A 617 -8.84 0.78 -29.47
CA ASN A 617 -8.58 -0.17 -30.55
C ASN A 617 -8.44 0.50 -31.93
N GLY A 618 -9.17 1.60 -32.19
CA GLY A 618 -9.01 2.43 -33.38
C GLY A 618 -7.70 3.24 -33.43
N LEU A 619 -7.13 3.57 -32.27
CA LEU A 619 -5.85 4.27 -32.13
C LEU A 619 -4.65 3.32 -32.19
N CYS A 620 -4.73 2.13 -31.58
CA CYS A 620 -3.62 1.17 -31.55
C CYS A 620 -3.38 0.44 -32.88
N HIS A 621 -4.45 0.15 -33.64
CA HIS A 621 -4.41 -0.76 -34.81
C HIS A 621 -4.87 -0.07 -36.11
N PRO A 622 -4.19 1.00 -36.59
CA PRO A 622 -4.54 1.71 -37.83
C PRO A 622 -4.54 0.85 -39.10
N GLU A 623 -3.87 -0.30 -39.06
CA GLU A 623 -3.82 -1.32 -40.11
C GLU A 623 -5.08 -2.20 -40.19
N ASP A 624 -5.98 -2.11 -39.23
CA ASP A 624 -7.28 -2.77 -39.25
C ASP A 624 -8.40 -1.87 -39.78
N TRP A 625 -9.34 -2.50 -40.49
CA TRP A 625 -10.53 -1.86 -41.07
C TRP A 625 -10.20 -0.61 -41.92
N GLN A 626 -10.96 0.49 -41.76
CA GLN A 626 -10.65 1.80 -42.35
C GLN A 626 -10.26 2.84 -41.28
N TYR A 627 -9.69 2.41 -40.15
CA TYR A 627 -9.37 3.30 -39.02
C TYR A 627 -8.39 4.43 -39.40
N ILE A 628 -7.45 4.16 -40.30
CA ILE A 628 -6.50 5.15 -40.85
C ILE A 628 -7.17 6.43 -41.40
N THR A 629 -8.38 6.33 -41.94
CA THR A 629 -9.14 7.47 -42.49
C THR A 629 -9.71 8.34 -41.36
N VAL A 630 -10.20 7.71 -40.29
CA VAL A 630 -10.68 8.39 -39.08
C VAL A 630 -9.50 9.07 -38.37
N LEU A 631 -8.38 8.36 -38.23
CA LEU A 631 -7.12 8.87 -37.68
C LEU A 631 -6.60 10.09 -38.43
N ASN A 632 -6.47 10.00 -39.76
CA ASN A 632 -6.02 11.14 -40.58
C ASN A 632 -6.95 12.36 -40.49
N SER A 633 -8.21 12.17 -40.08
CA SER A 633 -9.15 13.27 -39.84
C SER A 633 -8.93 13.88 -38.43
N LEU A 634 -8.82 13.04 -37.40
CA LEU A 634 -8.52 13.44 -36.01
C LEU A 634 -7.19 14.19 -35.90
N GLU A 635 -6.14 13.66 -36.52
CA GLU A 635 -4.76 14.16 -36.44
C GLU A 635 -4.54 15.47 -37.22
N LYS A 636 -5.54 15.92 -37.99
CA LYS A 636 -5.50 17.15 -38.79
C LYS A 636 -6.49 18.22 -38.33
N ASP A 637 -7.39 17.91 -37.38
CA ASP A 637 -8.37 18.86 -36.84
C ASP A 637 -7.96 19.33 -35.42
N PRO A 638 -7.26 20.48 -35.28
CA PRO A 638 -6.87 21.00 -33.96
C PRO A 638 -8.08 21.44 -33.11
N VAL A 639 -9.23 21.74 -33.72
CA VAL A 639 -10.44 22.18 -33.00
C VAL A 639 -11.15 20.99 -32.38
N LEU A 640 -11.22 19.86 -33.09
CA LEU A 640 -11.74 18.59 -32.57
C LEU A 640 -10.86 18.06 -31.43
N ILE A 641 -9.53 18.14 -31.58
CA ILE A 641 -8.57 17.78 -30.52
C ILE A 641 -8.70 18.70 -29.29
N GLN A 642 -8.88 20.02 -29.47
CA GLN A 642 -9.14 20.94 -28.35
C GLN A 642 -10.41 20.56 -27.57
N LYS A 643 -11.51 20.21 -28.28
CA LYS A 643 -12.75 19.75 -27.63
C LYS A 643 -12.56 18.44 -26.86
N LEU A 644 -11.85 17.47 -27.43
CA LEU A 644 -11.49 16.23 -26.72
C LEU A 644 -10.68 16.53 -25.44
N HIS A 645 -9.71 17.44 -25.51
CA HIS A 645 -8.94 17.87 -24.34
C HIS A 645 -9.81 18.47 -23.23
N ASP A 646 -10.81 19.27 -23.58
CA ASP A 646 -11.68 19.91 -22.59
C ASP A 646 -12.74 18.94 -22.04
N GLU A 647 -13.26 17.99 -22.84
CA GLU A 647 -14.06 16.86 -22.33
C GLU A 647 -13.24 15.97 -21.37
N LEU A 648 -11.94 15.79 -21.63
CA LEU A 648 -11.05 15.05 -20.74
C LEU A 648 -10.75 15.79 -19.42
N LYS A 649 -10.87 17.12 -19.34
CA LYS A 649 -10.86 17.84 -18.05
C LYS A 649 -12.13 17.53 -17.24
N ILE A 650 -13.30 17.58 -17.88
CA ILE A 650 -14.59 17.23 -17.25
C ILE A 650 -14.54 15.78 -16.75
N PHE A 651 -13.92 14.88 -17.51
CA PHE A 651 -13.70 13.51 -17.09
C PHE A 651 -12.74 13.38 -15.90
N ARG A 652 -11.71 14.23 -15.78
CA ARG A 652 -10.86 14.31 -14.58
C ARG A 652 -11.67 14.61 -13.33
N GLY A 653 -12.62 15.55 -13.41
CA GLY A 653 -13.56 15.84 -12.32
C GLY A 653 -14.39 14.62 -11.91
N ALA A 654 -14.90 13.86 -12.87
CA ALA A 654 -15.62 12.61 -12.60
C ALA A 654 -14.75 11.53 -11.94
N VAL A 655 -13.44 11.49 -12.21
CA VAL A 655 -12.50 10.57 -11.54
C VAL A 655 -12.17 11.02 -10.11
N TYR A 656 -12.09 12.33 -9.84
CA TYR A 656 -12.02 12.84 -8.46
C TYR A 656 -13.30 12.51 -7.67
N GLU A 657 -14.48 12.64 -8.28
CA GLU A 657 -15.76 12.22 -7.68
C GLU A 657 -15.84 10.70 -7.42
N LEU A 658 -15.24 9.86 -8.28
CA LEU A 658 -15.12 8.41 -8.02
C LEU A 658 -14.27 8.13 -6.76
N ILE A 659 -13.15 8.82 -6.59
CA ILE A 659 -12.28 8.67 -5.42
C ILE A 659 -13.03 9.05 -4.15
N VAL A 660 -13.65 10.23 -4.13
CA VAL A 660 -14.47 10.73 -3.01
C VAL A 660 -15.59 9.76 -2.67
N SER A 661 -16.33 9.28 -3.68
CA SER A 661 -17.36 8.26 -3.52
C SER A 661 -16.83 6.96 -2.92
N ARG A 662 -15.59 6.55 -3.24
CA ARG A 662 -14.92 5.40 -2.62
C ARG A 662 -14.50 5.67 -1.17
N GLU A 663 -13.78 6.77 -0.90
CA GLU A 663 -13.28 7.05 0.45
C GLU A 663 -14.42 7.34 1.45
N SER A 664 -15.55 7.90 1.01
CA SER A 664 -16.75 8.04 1.87
C SER A 664 -17.32 6.71 2.41
N GLN A 665 -16.86 5.57 1.90
CA GLN A 665 -17.19 4.22 2.36
C GLN A 665 -16.06 3.58 3.19
N LEU A 666 -14.95 4.28 3.41
CA LEU A 666 -13.75 3.77 4.10
C LEU A 666 -13.46 4.60 5.37
N ASN A 667 -12.97 3.93 6.41
CA ASN A 667 -12.78 4.54 7.73
C ASN A 667 -11.31 4.92 7.99
N TRP A 668 -10.79 5.95 7.30
CA TRP A 668 -9.41 6.41 7.49
C TRP A 668 -9.27 7.23 8.78
N GLN A 669 -8.64 6.64 9.80
CA GLN A 669 -8.38 7.30 11.10
C GLN A 669 -6.89 7.46 11.43
N VAL A 670 -6.01 6.85 10.63
CA VAL A 670 -4.55 6.81 10.86
C VAL A 670 -3.95 8.19 10.61
N ARG A 671 -3.38 8.79 11.67
CA ARG A 671 -2.81 10.15 11.64
C ARG A 671 -1.32 10.20 11.37
N ASP A 672 -0.60 9.17 11.79
CA ASP A 672 0.83 9.01 11.60
C ASP A 672 1.17 7.50 11.57
N THR A 673 2.22 7.14 10.85
CA THR A 673 2.79 5.79 10.79
C THR A 673 4.31 5.78 10.91
N LYS A 674 4.93 6.90 11.32
CA LYS A 674 6.34 6.96 11.73
C LYS A 674 6.56 6.39 13.13
N THR A 675 5.53 6.46 13.97
CA THR A 675 5.49 5.76 15.24
C THR A 675 5.44 4.24 15.03
N GLY A 676 5.85 3.50 16.06
CA GLY A 676 5.89 2.04 16.02
C GLY A 676 4.53 1.40 15.75
N TYR A 677 4.55 0.23 15.10
CA TYR A 677 3.34 -0.50 14.66
C TYR A 677 2.23 -0.60 15.73
N ASP A 678 2.61 -0.83 16.99
CA ASP A 678 1.66 -1.03 18.08
C ASP A 678 0.82 0.23 18.42
N ASP A 679 1.27 1.43 18.02
CA ASP A 679 0.53 2.69 18.22
C ASP A 679 -0.60 2.88 17.18
N TRP A 680 -0.36 2.54 15.91
CA TRP A 680 -1.30 2.80 14.80
C TRP A 680 -2.07 1.58 14.28
N LYS A 681 -1.70 0.35 14.68
CA LYS A 681 -2.35 -0.90 14.24
C LYS A 681 -3.88 -0.94 14.42
N LYS A 682 -4.42 -0.28 15.45
CA LYS A 682 -5.85 -0.29 15.75
C LYS A 682 -6.65 0.50 14.71
N ASP A 683 -6.17 1.69 14.38
CA ASP A 683 -6.83 2.60 13.44
C ASP A 683 -6.67 2.07 12.01
N MET A 684 -5.55 1.39 11.72
CA MET A 684 -5.34 0.67 10.47
C MET A 684 -6.24 -0.57 10.34
N GLU A 685 -6.56 -1.29 11.42
CA GLU A 685 -7.50 -2.43 11.38
C GLU A 685 -8.93 -1.96 11.08
N LEU A 686 -9.36 -0.80 11.61
CA LEU A 686 -10.63 -0.18 11.23
C LEU A 686 -10.69 0.17 9.73
N TYR A 687 -9.60 0.74 9.19
CA TYR A 687 -9.51 1.04 7.76
C TYR A 687 -9.50 -0.25 6.90
N LYS A 688 -8.67 -1.23 7.26
CA LYS A 688 -8.60 -2.56 6.64
C LYS A 688 -9.95 -3.26 6.62
N GLN A 689 -10.70 -3.25 7.72
CA GLN A 689 -12.03 -3.84 7.78
C GLN A 689 -13.01 -3.14 6.83
N SER A 690 -12.98 -1.79 6.75
CA SER A 690 -13.81 -1.06 5.77
C SER A 690 -13.46 -1.38 4.31
N ILE A 691 -12.16 -1.62 4.00
CA ILE A 691 -11.73 -2.11 2.69
C ILE A 691 -12.24 -3.54 2.42
N VAL A 692 -12.17 -4.42 3.42
CA VAL A 692 -12.73 -5.78 3.32
C VAL A 692 -14.23 -5.72 3.03
N ASP A 693 -14.98 -4.85 3.69
CA ASP A 693 -16.43 -4.69 3.47
C ASP A 693 -16.76 -4.01 2.12
N PHE A 694 -15.88 -3.17 1.56
CA PHE A 694 -16.08 -2.59 0.22
C PHE A 694 -15.85 -3.59 -0.94
N TYR A 695 -14.97 -4.58 -0.76
CA TYR A 695 -14.69 -5.62 -1.77
C TYR A 695 -15.46 -6.92 -1.55
N HIS A 696 -15.69 -7.26 -0.29
CA HIS A 696 -16.37 -8.47 0.17
C HIS A 696 -17.46 -8.08 1.17
N PRO A 697 -18.44 -7.23 0.76
CA PRO A 697 -19.51 -6.78 1.63
C PRO A 697 -20.16 -7.99 2.28
N PRO A 698 -20.41 -7.95 3.60
CA PRO A 698 -21.01 -9.06 4.31
C PRO A 698 -22.29 -9.43 3.55
N LYS A 699 -22.40 -10.69 3.16
CA LYS A 699 -23.63 -11.21 2.54
C LYS A 699 -24.72 -10.94 3.55
N LYS A 700 -25.52 -9.88 3.34
CA LYS A 700 -26.70 -9.64 4.16
C LYS A 700 -27.51 -10.92 4.09
N THR A 701 -27.67 -11.59 5.22
CA THR A 701 -28.51 -12.78 5.35
C THR A 701 -29.95 -12.33 5.16
N GLN A 702 -30.31 -12.10 3.89
CA GLN A 702 -31.65 -11.74 3.47
C GLN A 702 -32.52 -12.92 3.84
N VAL A 703 -33.26 -12.79 4.94
CA VAL A 703 -34.15 -13.84 5.45
C VAL A 703 -35.12 -14.18 4.31
N ARG A 704 -34.98 -15.39 3.78
CA ARG A 704 -35.75 -15.86 2.62
C ARG A 704 -37.08 -16.41 3.13
N GLU A 705 -37.95 -15.51 3.55
CA GLU A 705 -39.30 -15.86 3.97
C GLU A 705 -40.20 -16.15 2.77
N MET A 706 -40.90 -17.28 2.84
CA MET A 706 -42.03 -17.61 1.97
C MET A 706 -43.33 -17.10 2.59
N GLU A 707 -44.22 -16.53 1.77
CA GLU A 707 -45.57 -16.12 2.21
C GLU A 707 -46.32 -17.25 2.94
N ASN A 708 -46.12 -18.48 2.45
CA ASN A 708 -46.69 -19.73 2.94
C ASN A 708 -45.56 -20.72 3.26
N PRO A 709 -45.60 -21.46 4.37
CA PRO A 709 -44.54 -22.39 4.76
C PRO A 709 -44.40 -23.57 3.79
N LEU A 710 -43.23 -24.22 3.77
CA LEU A 710 -42.94 -25.36 2.88
C LEU A 710 -43.89 -26.54 3.08
N LEU A 711 -44.35 -26.74 4.31
CA LEU A 711 -45.42 -27.64 4.68
C LEU A 711 -46.45 -26.86 5.51
N ASN A 712 -47.74 -27.09 5.27
CA ASN A 712 -48.78 -26.59 6.17
C ASN A 712 -48.81 -27.43 7.46
N ASP A 713 -49.30 -26.82 8.54
CA ASP A 713 -49.23 -27.36 9.91
C ASP A 713 -49.66 -28.82 10.00
N LYS A 714 -50.76 -29.19 9.34
CA LYS A 714 -51.23 -30.59 9.26
C LYS A 714 -50.20 -31.57 8.66
N LYS A 715 -49.50 -31.20 7.58
CA LYS A 715 -48.45 -32.05 7.00
C LYS A 715 -47.19 -32.07 7.85
N LEU A 716 -46.90 -30.97 8.54
CA LEU A 716 -45.76 -30.85 9.46
C LEU A 716 -46.01 -31.70 10.73
N GLU A 717 -47.24 -31.76 11.22
CA GLU A 717 -47.71 -32.66 12.27
C GLU A 717 -47.72 -34.14 11.81
N GLU A 718 -48.29 -34.43 10.63
CA GLU A 718 -48.24 -35.78 10.02
C GLU A 718 -46.79 -36.28 9.87
N LEU A 719 -45.84 -35.41 9.52
CA LEU A 719 -44.42 -35.73 9.43
C LEU A 719 -43.76 -35.85 10.82
N SER A 720 -44.08 -34.96 11.76
CA SER A 720 -43.60 -35.01 13.15
C SER A 720 -44.03 -36.29 13.88
N ASN A 721 -45.17 -36.88 13.50
CA ASN A 721 -45.67 -38.15 14.03
C ASN A 721 -45.13 -39.39 13.28
N LEU A 722 -44.31 -39.20 12.23
CA LEU A 722 -43.64 -40.28 11.49
C LEU A 722 -42.14 -40.38 11.77
N ILE A 723 -41.50 -39.36 12.34
CA ILE A 723 -40.05 -39.30 12.60
C ILE A 723 -39.72 -39.31 14.10
N ASP A 724 -38.44 -39.46 14.43
CA ASP A 724 -37.94 -39.41 15.81
C ASP A 724 -38.31 -38.07 16.50
N PRO A 725 -38.84 -38.08 17.73
CA PRO A 725 -39.12 -36.87 18.51
C PRO A 725 -37.96 -35.87 18.60
N ALA A 726 -36.70 -36.34 18.60
CA ALA A 726 -35.52 -35.49 18.65
C ALA A 726 -35.34 -34.56 17.43
N HIS A 727 -36.05 -34.83 16.31
CA HIS A 727 -35.99 -34.03 15.09
C HIS A 727 -37.18 -33.05 14.91
N ARG A 728 -38.13 -33.03 15.86
CA ARG A 728 -39.34 -32.19 15.76
C ARG A 728 -39.05 -30.68 15.79
N GLU A 729 -38.08 -30.24 16.59
CA GLU A 729 -37.68 -28.83 16.61
C GLU A 729 -37.06 -28.40 15.27
N THR A 730 -36.24 -29.28 14.66
CA THR A 730 -35.66 -29.08 13.33
C THR A 730 -36.72 -29.00 12.24
N LEU A 731 -37.78 -29.83 12.31
CA LEU A 731 -38.93 -29.72 11.40
C LEU A 731 -39.58 -28.33 11.46
N THR A 732 -39.95 -27.87 12.64
CA THR A 732 -40.65 -26.58 12.81
C THR A 732 -39.79 -25.40 12.36
N LYS A 733 -38.48 -25.44 12.62
CA LYS A 733 -37.53 -24.40 12.17
C LYS A 733 -37.30 -24.43 10.65
N CYS A 734 -37.03 -25.59 10.05
CA CYS A 734 -36.61 -25.67 8.65
C CYS A 734 -37.78 -25.75 7.63
N PHE A 735 -39.00 -26.12 8.05
CA PHE A 735 -40.15 -26.26 7.14
C PHE A 735 -41.22 -25.18 7.33
N GLY A 736 -40.93 -24.17 8.15
CA GLY A 736 -41.74 -22.96 8.33
C GLY A 736 -41.67 -22.00 7.14
N LYS A 737 -41.81 -20.70 7.41
CA LYS A 737 -41.73 -19.64 6.40
C LYS A 737 -40.30 -19.30 6.00
N ASP A 738 -39.38 -19.21 6.96
CA ASP A 738 -37.96 -18.99 6.69
C ASP A 738 -37.35 -20.25 6.05
N VAL A 739 -36.80 -20.09 4.84
CA VAL A 739 -36.08 -21.16 4.11
C VAL A 739 -34.61 -20.82 3.87
N THR A 740 -34.07 -19.81 4.56
CA THR A 740 -32.69 -19.30 4.40
C THR A 740 -31.64 -20.42 4.50
N PHE A 741 -31.81 -21.33 5.45
CA PHE A 741 -30.97 -22.53 5.65
C PHE A 741 -30.69 -23.31 4.35
N PHE A 742 -31.69 -23.51 3.49
CA PHE A 742 -31.53 -24.25 2.23
C PHE A 742 -30.86 -23.42 1.13
N PHE A 743 -30.98 -22.09 1.17
CA PHE A 743 -30.22 -21.20 0.29
C PHE A 743 -28.74 -21.17 0.68
N GLU A 744 -28.44 -21.06 1.97
CA GLU A 744 -27.06 -21.00 2.49
C GLU A 744 -26.28 -22.30 2.24
N LYS A 745 -26.89 -23.46 2.53
CA LYS A 745 -26.30 -24.77 2.21
C LYS A 745 -26.34 -25.13 0.72
N ASN A 746 -27.12 -24.42 -0.08
CA ASN A 746 -27.50 -24.78 -1.45
C ASN A 746 -28.11 -26.21 -1.58
N THR A 747 -28.66 -26.77 -0.50
CA THR A 747 -29.33 -28.08 -0.49
C THR A 747 -30.85 -27.95 -0.71
N SER A 748 -31.57 -29.07 -0.65
CA SER A 748 -33.02 -29.12 -0.79
C SER A 748 -33.66 -29.83 0.41
N PRO A 749 -34.95 -29.58 0.72
CA PRO A 749 -35.67 -30.28 1.78
C PRO A 749 -35.65 -31.81 1.64
N LEU A 750 -35.61 -32.32 0.39
CA LEU A 750 -35.53 -33.75 0.12
C LEU A 750 -34.11 -34.29 0.29
N SER A 751 -33.08 -33.60 -0.22
CA SER A 751 -31.69 -34.08 -0.14
C SER A 751 -31.11 -34.00 1.27
N GLU A 752 -31.47 -32.98 2.05
CA GLU A 752 -30.96 -32.78 3.41
C GLU A 752 -31.55 -33.80 4.41
N PHE A 753 -32.86 -34.06 4.33
CA PHE A 753 -33.59 -34.72 5.40
C PHE A 753 -34.08 -36.14 5.08
N LEU A 754 -34.01 -36.63 3.83
CA LEU A 754 -34.56 -37.95 3.48
C LEU A 754 -33.91 -39.08 4.28
N ASP A 755 -32.58 -39.16 4.31
CA ASP A 755 -31.89 -40.27 4.97
C ASP A 755 -31.90 -40.12 6.50
N VAL A 756 -31.91 -38.88 7.00
CA VAL A 756 -32.08 -38.56 8.43
C VAL A 756 -33.45 -39.02 8.93
N PHE A 757 -34.53 -38.63 8.23
CA PHE A 757 -35.91 -38.87 8.66
C PHE A 757 -36.45 -40.27 8.31
N THR A 758 -35.75 -41.06 7.49
CA THR A 758 -36.17 -42.44 7.16
C THR A 758 -35.34 -43.52 7.87
N LYS A 759 -34.32 -43.14 8.63
CA LYS A 759 -33.50 -44.05 9.45
C LYS A 759 -34.37 -44.82 10.45
N GLY A 760 -34.44 -46.14 10.31
CA GLY A 760 -35.23 -47.03 11.17
C GLY A 760 -36.73 -47.12 10.85
N LEU A 761 -37.23 -46.40 9.85
CA LEU A 761 -38.65 -46.45 9.45
C LEU A 761 -38.95 -47.63 8.52
N ASN A 762 -40.17 -48.16 8.59
CA ASN A 762 -40.62 -49.21 7.68
C ASN A 762 -40.92 -48.67 6.27
N ILE A 763 -40.96 -49.55 5.27
CA ILE A 763 -41.12 -49.19 3.84
C ILE A 763 -42.36 -48.30 3.58
N GLN A 764 -43.47 -48.47 4.32
CA GLN A 764 -44.66 -47.65 4.15
C GLN A 764 -44.49 -46.25 4.76
N GLN A 765 -43.88 -46.15 5.94
CA GLN A 765 -43.53 -44.88 6.58
C GLN A 765 -42.52 -44.10 5.73
N THR A 766 -41.45 -44.75 5.27
CA THR A 766 -40.43 -44.19 4.38
C THR A 766 -41.01 -43.65 3.08
N ARG A 767 -42.02 -44.32 2.50
CA ARG A 767 -42.77 -43.79 1.34
C ARG A 767 -43.56 -42.52 1.67
N LYS A 768 -44.20 -42.43 2.85
CA LYS A 768 -44.91 -41.22 3.30
C LYS A 768 -43.94 -40.06 3.53
N VAL A 769 -42.86 -40.28 4.29
CA VAL A 769 -41.82 -39.27 4.57
C VAL A 769 -41.24 -38.74 3.25
N ARG A 770 -40.83 -39.63 2.32
CA ARG A 770 -40.34 -39.23 1.00
C ARG A 770 -41.37 -38.41 0.23
N ALA A 771 -42.65 -38.79 0.22
CA ALA A 771 -43.70 -38.04 -0.47
C ALA A 771 -43.90 -36.62 0.10
N THR A 772 -43.88 -36.47 1.43
CA THR A 772 -44.01 -35.16 2.09
C THR A 772 -42.77 -34.29 1.84
N LEU A 773 -41.56 -34.85 1.93
CA LEU A 773 -40.32 -34.14 1.61
C LEU A 773 -40.24 -33.75 0.12
N THR A 774 -40.71 -34.59 -0.80
CA THR A 774 -40.82 -34.24 -2.23
C THR A 774 -41.83 -33.12 -2.48
N ALA A 775 -42.90 -33.02 -1.70
CA ALA A 775 -43.84 -31.90 -1.76
C ALA A 775 -43.20 -30.59 -1.26
N ALA A 776 -42.48 -30.64 -0.14
CA ALA A 776 -41.71 -29.50 0.37
C ALA A 776 -40.62 -29.05 -0.62
N ASP A 777 -39.85 -29.99 -1.17
CA ASP A 777 -38.84 -29.72 -2.20
C ASP A 777 -39.43 -29.10 -3.46
N LYS A 778 -40.60 -29.57 -3.92
CA LYS A 778 -41.30 -28.95 -5.07
C LYS A 778 -41.73 -27.50 -4.77
N SER A 779 -42.19 -27.20 -3.55
CA SER A 779 -42.48 -25.83 -3.10
C SER A 779 -41.22 -24.97 -3.03
N PHE A 780 -40.14 -25.50 -2.43
CA PHE A 780 -38.85 -24.83 -2.30
C PHE A 780 -38.24 -24.51 -3.67
N ARG A 781 -38.22 -25.47 -4.61
CA ARG A 781 -37.71 -25.24 -5.98
C ARG A 781 -38.51 -24.21 -6.75
N LYS A 782 -39.84 -24.12 -6.53
CA LYS A 782 -40.67 -23.05 -7.11
C LYS A 782 -40.23 -21.69 -6.56
N PHE A 783 -40.15 -21.55 -5.24
CA PHE A 783 -39.75 -20.31 -4.58
C PHE A 783 -38.31 -19.91 -4.92
N LYS A 784 -37.35 -20.85 -4.90
CA LYS A 784 -35.97 -20.61 -5.33
C LYS A 784 -35.90 -20.12 -6.78
N LYS A 785 -36.66 -20.72 -7.70
CA LYS A 785 -36.76 -20.22 -9.08
C LYS A 785 -37.40 -18.82 -9.17
N GLU A 786 -38.34 -18.49 -8.31
CA GLU A 786 -38.96 -17.16 -8.25
C GLU A 786 -37.99 -16.10 -7.69
N VAL A 787 -37.21 -16.45 -6.67
CA VAL A 787 -36.10 -15.63 -6.13
C VAL A 787 -34.99 -15.46 -7.16
N ASP A 788 -34.49 -16.56 -7.76
CA ASP A 788 -33.45 -16.54 -8.80
C ASP A 788 -33.87 -15.66 -10.00
N ASN A 789 -35.16 -15.69 -10.36
CA ASN A 789 -35.72 -14.85 -11.43
C ASN A 789 -35.83 -13.38 -11.01
N LYS A 790 -36.23 -13.10 -9.76
CA LYS A 790 -36.27 -11.74 -9.23
C LYS A 790 -34.87 -11.13 -9.20
N GLU A 791 -33.87 -11.85 -8.69
CA GLU A 791 -32.48 -11.38 -8.63
C GLU A 791 -31.90 -11.13 -10.04
N LYS A 792 -32.23 -11.98 -11.03
CA LYS A 792 -31.87 -11.75 -12.44
C LYS A 792 -32.55 -10.51 -13.02
N ASN A 793 -33.81 -10.26 -12.68
CA ASN A 793 -34.55 -9.08 -13.12
C ASN A 793 -34.00 -7.80 -12.47
N ASP A 794 -33.71 -7.83 -11.16
CA ASP A 794 -33.14 -6.71 -10.41
C ASP A 794 -31.73 -6.38 -10.91
N ALA A 795 -30.90 -7.39 -11.20
CA ALA A 795 -29.59 -7.22 -11.82
C ALA A 795 -29.68 -6.67 -13.26
N ALA A 796 -30.65 -7.13 -14.06
CA ALA A 796 -30.89 -6.61 -15.40
C ALA A 796 -31.39 -5.15 -15.37
N LEU A 797 -32.25 -4.80 -14.41
CA LEU A 797 -32.74 -3.44 -14.19
C LEU A 797 -31.61 -2.51 -13.71
N HIS A 798 -30.73 -2.98 -12.82
CA HIS A 798 -29.54 -2.24 -12.42
C HIS A 798 -28.60 -1.99 -13.62
N LYS A 799 -28.31 -3.03 -14.43
CA LYS A 799 -27.52 -2.88 -15.66
C LYS A 799 -28.16 -1.91 -16.66
N LYS A 800 -29.50 -1.91 -16.79
CA LYS A 800 -30.23 -0.95 -17.63
C LYS A 800 -30.05 0.48 -17.13
N ARG A 801 -30.29 0.74 -15.84
CA ARG A 801 -30.08 2.06 -15.20
C ARG A 801 -28.64 2.55 -15.34
N LEU A 802 -27.66 1.65 -15.23
CA LEU A 802 -26.24 1.98 -15.43
C LEU A 802 -25.97 2.42 -16.87
N LYS A 803 -26.45 1.66 -17.88
CA LYS A 803 -26.25 2.05 -19.29
C LYS A 803 -27.06 3.28 -19.68
N GLU A 804 -28.17 3.56 -19.00
CA GLU A 804 -28.92 4.82 -19.13
C GLU A 804 -28.08 6.01 -18.63
N LYS A 805 -27.54 5.95 -17.40
CA LYS A 805 -26.57 6.95 -16.88
C LYS A 805 -25.37 7.14 -17.80
N GLN A 806 -24.73 6.06 -18.24
CA GLN A 806 -23.58 6.11 -19.15
C GLN A 806 -23.98 6.77 -20.48
N THR A 807 -25.15 6.46 -21.04
CA THR A 807 -25.64 7.07 -22.29
C THR A 807 -25.84 8.57 -22.12
N GLU A 808 -26.47 8.98 -21.02
CA GLU A 808 -26.72 10.37 -20.63
C GLU A 808 -25.41 11.16 -20.45
N ALA A 809 -24.45 10.65 -19.68
CA ALA A 809 -23.13 11.24 -19.53
C ALA A 809 -22.41 11.38 -20.88
N MET A 810 -22.50 10.37 -21.74
CA MET A 810 -21.91 10.43 -23.08
C MET A 810 -22.62 11.39 -24.05
N ASP A 811 -23.91 11.71 -23.86
CA ASP A 811 -24.61 12.73 -24.67
C ASP A 811 -24.49 14.16 -24.11
N THR A 812 -24.24 14.32 -22.80
CA THR A 812 -24.22 15.63 -22.11
C THR A 812 -22.83 16.13 -21.75
N LEU A 813 -21.94 15.27 -21.27
CA LEU A 813 -20.58 15.62 -20.80
C LEU A 813 -19.50 15.23 -21.81
N TYR A 814 -19.70 14.15 -22.56
CA TYR A 814 -18.69 13.59 -23.48
C TYR A 814 -19.17 13.40 -24.95
N PRO A 815 -19.94 14.34 -25.56
CA PRO A 815 -20.51 14.17 -26.88
C PRO A 815 -19.46 14.04 -28.01
N VAL A 816 -18.28 14.65 -27.87
CA VAL A 816 -17.20 14.54 -28.87
C VAL A 816 -16.48 13.19 -28.75
N ILE A 817 -16.20 12.70 -27.55
CA ILE A 817 -15.74 11.31 -27.36
C ILE A 817 -16.78 10.33 -27.97
N LYS A 818 -18.09 10.55 -27.75
CA LYS A 818 -19.16 9.75 -28.37
C LYS A 818 -19.16 9.85 -29.90
N GLN A 819 -18.87 11.02 -30.47
CA GLN A 819 -18.74 11.21 -31.91
C GLN A 819 -17.53 10.43 -32.48
N VAL A 820 -16.36 10.51 -31.84
CA VAL A 820 -15.14 9.84 -32.30
C VAL A 820 -15.28 8.31 -32.26
N ALA A 821 -15.85 7.76 -31.19
CA ALA A 821 -16.15 6.33 -31.09
C ALA A 821 -17.10 5.86 -32.21
N LYS A 822 -18.15 6.63 -32.52
CA LYS A 822 -19.07 6.34 -33.63
C LYS A 822 -18.36 6.36 -34.99
N SER A 823 -17.42 7.28 -35.23
CA SER A 823 -16.62 7.30 -36.46
C SER A 823 -15.77 6.03 -36.62
N PHE A 824 -15.14 5.55 -35.54
CA PHE A 824 -14.40 4.28 -35.59
C PHE A 824 -15.32 3.04 -35.76
N TRP A 825 -16.57 3.06 -35.29
CA TRP A 825 -17.54 1.99 -35.59
C TRP A 825 -17.97 2.02 -37.06
N ALA A 826 -18.24 3.19 -37.65
CA ALA A 826 -18.58 3.30 -39.07
C ALA A 826 -17.47 2.74 -40.00
N ALA A 827 -16.22 2.89 -39.57
CA ALA A 827 -15.04 2.35 -40.27
C ALA A 827 -14.90 0.82 -40.23
N GLU A 828 -15.63 0.09 -39.39
CA GLU A 828 -15.64 -1.40 -39.38
C GLU A 828 -16.42 -2.02 -40.55
N SER A 829 -17.06 -1.21 -41.40
CA SER A 829 -17.82 -1.70 -42.55
C SER A 829 -16.98 -2.40 -43.63
N HIS A 830 -15.67 -2.13 -43.68
CA HIS A 830 -14.77 -2.63 -44.73
C HIS A 830 -13.39 -3.02 -44.19
N HIS A 831 -13.03 -4.30 -44.29
CA HIS A 831 -11.68 -4.80 -43.96
C HIS A 831 -10.81 -4.82 -45.24
N SER A 832 -9.80 -3.95 -45.32
CA SER A 832 -8.81 -3.99 -46.40
C SER A 832 -7.59 -4.83 -46.00
N ASN A 833 -7.57 -6.10 -46.41
CA ASN A 833 -6.43 -7.00 -46.17
C ASN A 833 -5.43 -7.03 -47.35
N SER A 834 -5.27 -5.92 -48.08
CA SER A 834 -4.31 -5.83 -49.19
C SER A 834 -2.95 -5.29 -48.73
N VAL A 835 -1.88 -5.89 -49.27
CA VAL A 835 -0.48 -5.44 -49.07
C VAL A 835 -0.33 -3.96 -49.39
N THR A 836 -0.95 -3.49 -50.48
CA THR A 836 -0.93 -2.08 -50.89
C THR A 836 -1.51 -1.17 -49.82
N ALA A 837 -2.70 -1.46 -49.29
CA ALA A 837 -3.33 -0.64 -48.26
C ALA A 837 -2.57 -0.67 -46.93
N THR A 838 -1.98 -1.81 -46.56
CA THR A 838 -1.13 -1.89 -45.36
C THR A 838 0.17 -1.09 -45.54
N LEU A 839 0.73 -1.04 -46.75
CA LEU A 839 1.85 -0.17 -47.11
C LEU A 839 1.46 1.32 -47.15
N ASP A 840 0.30 1.68 -47.71
CA ASP A 840 -0.21 3.07 -47.72
C ASP A 840 -0.36 3.60 -46.29
N ASN A 841 -0.96 2.81 -45.40
CA ASN A 841 -1.10 3.14 -43.98
C ASN A 841 0.28 3.32 -43.32
N LEU A 842 1.19 2.35 -43.53
CA LEU A 842 2.54 2.38 -42.96
C LEU A 842 3.34 3.61 -43.43
N ILE A 843 3.29 3.94 -44.73
CA ILE A 843 3.97 5.11 -45.29
C ILE A 843 3.38 6.40 -44.74
N ASN A 844 2.06 6.52 -44.64
CA ASN A 844 1.40 7.67 -44.01
C ASN A 844 1.82 7.87 -42.54
N ARG A 845 2.07 6.80 -41.77
CA ARG A 845 2.65 6.89 -40.41
C ARG A 845 4.12 7.33 -40.43
N LEU A 846 4.92 6.84 -41.38
CA LEU A 846 6.33 7.20 -41.55
C LEU A 846 6.53 8.66 -42.02
N GLU A 847 5.58 9.21 -42.77
CA GLU A 847 5.53 10.63 -43.14
C GLU A 847 5.21 11.50 -41.92
N LEU A 848 4.16 11.15 -41.17
CA LEU A 848 3.78 11.88 -39.94
C LEU A 848 4.87 11.86 -38.86
N LEU A 849 5.66 10.77 -38.77
CA LEU A 849 6.87 10.72 -37.94
C LEU A 849 7.96 11.68 -38.46
N GLY A 850 8.16 11.77 -39.78
CA GLY A 850 9.06 12.74 -40.39
C GLY A 850 8.66 14.19 -40.09
N ASP A 851 7.38 14.53 -40.25
CA ASP A 851 6.84 15.86 -39.99
C ASP A 851 6.98 16.26 -38.51
N LEU A 852 6.76 15.31 -37.58
CA LEU A 852 7.00 15.51 -36.14
C LEU A 852 8.47 15.84 -35.85
N LEU A 853 9.41 15.06 -36.42
CA LEU A 853 10.85 15.30 -36.22
C LEU A 853 11.31 16.63 -36.83
N VAL A 854 10.77 17.02 -37.98
CA VAL A 854 11.04 18.33 -38.60
C VAL A 854 10.47 19.48 -37.78
N GLN A 855 9.23 19.38 -37.28
CA GLN A 855 8.61 20.39 -36.42
C GLN A 855 9.42 20.63 -35.14
N GLU A 856 9.93 19.56 -34.54
CA GLU A 856 10.71 19.60 -33.29
C GLU A 856 12.23 19.82 -33.53
N GLN A 857 12.62 20.09 -34.78
CA GLN A 857 14.00 20.39 -35.22
C GLN A 857 15.01 19.24 -34.97
N ILE A 858 14.51 18.01 -34.83
CA ILE A 858 15.30 16.80 -34.56
C ILE A 858 15.79 16.22 -35.89
N THR A 859 16.93 16.73 -36.36
CA THR A 859 17.58 16.29 -37.59
C THR A 859 19.03 15.89 -37.34
N SER A 860 19.53 14.90 -38.08
CA SER A 860 20.93 14.50 -38.03
C SER A 860 21.37 13.80 -39.31
N SER A 861 22.68 13.78 -39.56
CA SER A 861 23.30 13.11 -40.71
C SER A 861 23.72 11.66 -40.43
N SER A 862 23.62 11.19 -39.19
CA SER A 862 23.92 9.80 -38.83
C SER A 862 22.88 9.21 -37.86
N ILE A 863 22.66 7.90 -37.97
CA ILE A 863 21.74 7.15 -37.09
C ILE A 863 22.13 7.30 -35.61
N GLY A 864 23.40 7.10 -35.25
CA GLY A 864 23.84 7.20 -33.85
C GLY A 864 23.68 8.59 -33.25
N SER A 865 23.92 9.64 -34.05
CA SER A 865 23.70 11.03 -33.63
C SER A 865 22.21 11.36 -33.46
N LEU A 866 21.34 10.84 -34.35
CA LEU A 866 19.90 10.97 -34.20
C LEU A 866 19.38 10.23 -32.95
N GLN A 867 19.87 9.02 -32.69
CA GLN A 867 19.46 8.21 -31.53
C GLN A 867 19.80 8.89 -30.19
N VAL A 868 20.99 9.51 -30.06
CA VAL A 868 21.36 10.26 -28.85
C VAL A 868 20.50 11.52 -28.69
N LEU A 869 20.30 12.29 -29.76
CA LEU A 869 19.47 13.49 -29.72
C LEU A 869 18.00 13.18 -29.38
N LEU A 870 17.47 12.06 -29.88
CA LEU A 870 16.15 11.55 -29.51
C LEU A 870 16.08 11.14 -28.03
N GLU A 871 17.06 10.39 -27.53
CA GLU A 871 17.10 9.96 -26.13
C GLU A 871 17.13 11.17 -25.17
N GLU A 872 17.86 12.23 -25.52
CA GLU A 872 17.89 13.51 -24.80
C GLU A 872 16.52 14.21 -24.86
N LYS A 873 16.02 14.51 -26.06
CA LYS A 873 14.77 15.27 -26.24
C LYS A 873 13.54 14.58 -25.67
N MET A 874 13.48 13.24 -25.67
CA MET A 874 12.38 12.46 -25.09
C MET A 874 12.43 12.37 -23.56
N LYS A 875 13.57 12.65 -22.91
CA LYS A 875 13.66 12.74 -21.45
C LYS A 875 13.21 14.10 -20.94
N ASP A 876 13.51 15.18 -21.68
CA ASP A 876 13.08 16.54 -21.37
C ASP A 876 11.60 16.78 -21.74
N ASP A 877 11.19 16.41 -22.97
CA ASP A 877 9.82 16.60 -23.46
C ASP A 877 9.02 15.27 -23.49
N ILE A 878 8.15 15.14 -22.50
CA ILE A 878 7.27 13.97 -22.32
C ILE A 878 6.23 13.86 -23.44
N LYS A 879 5.75 14.98 -24.00
CA LYS A 879 4.77 14.94 -25.10
C LYS A 879 5.40 14.49 -26.38
N LEU A 880 6.66 14.86 -26.64
CA LEU A 880 7.45 14.30 -27.73
C LEU A 880 7.58 12.78 -27.55
N SER A 881 7.93 12.33 -26.35
CA SER A 881 8.03 10.90 -26.06
C SER A 881 6.70 10.16 -26.23
N GLN A 882 5.57 10.72 -25.78
CA GLN A 882 4.22 10.18 -26.01
C GLN A 882 3.84 10.17 -27.50
N SER A 883 4.19 11.22 -28.25
CA SER A 883 3.93 11.31 -29.70
C SER A 883 4.73 10.26 -30.48
N ILE A 884 5.98 10.02 -30.06
CA ILE A 884 6.83 8.97 -30.61
C ILE A 884 6.30 7.59 -30.21
N ALA A 885 5.85 7.37 -28.96
CA ALA A 885 5.25 6.12 -28.52
C ALA A 885 4.03 5.72 -29.36
N TYR A 886 3.13 6.68 -29.59
CA TYR A 886 1.94 6.55 -30.42
C TYR A 886 2.28 6.13 -31.86
N LEU A 887 3.13 6.89 -32.55
CA LEU A 887 3.51 6.58 -33.93
C LEU A 887 4.32 5.29 -34.03
N LEU A 888 5.20 5.00 -33.06
CA LEU A 888 6.05 3.82 -33.07
C LEU A 888 5.24 2.52 -32.86
N GLY A 889 4.25 2.54 -31.96
CA GLY A 889 3.31 1.43 -31.81
C GLY A 889 2.55 1.16 -33.12
N GLN A 890 1.98 2.20 -33.72
CA GLN A 890 1.28 2.13 -35.01
C GLN A 890 2.17 1.60 -36.15
N ILE A 891 3.41 2.09 -36.27
CA ILE A 891 4.37 1.65 -37.29
C ILE A 891 4.73 0.17 -37.12
N ILE A 892 5.00 -0.28 -35.89
CA ILE A 892 5.31 -1.70 -35.63
C ILE A 892 4.08 -2.59 -35.86
N SER A 893 2.87 -2.13 -35.54
CA SER A 893 1.65 -2.91 -35.80
C SER A 893 1.41 -3.09 -37.30
N GLY A 894 1.58 -2.03 -38.10
CA GLY A 894 1.57 -2.10 -39.57
C GLY A 894 2.65 -3.03 -40.13
N LEU A 895 3.87 -3.00 -39.60
CA LEU A 895 4.95 -3.92 -39.97
C LEU A 895 4.63 -5.39 -39.65
N ASN A 896 4.04 -5.66 -38.48
CA ASN A 896 3.61 -6.99 -38.07
C ASN A 896 2.47 -7.53 -38.95
N LYS A 897 1.49 -6.68 -39.30
CA LYS A 897 0.41 -7.01 -40.24
C LYS A 897 0.94 -7.31 -41.64
N LEU A 898 1.90 -6.51 -42.11
CA LEU A 898 2.56 -6.69 -43.41
C LEU A 898 3.33 -8.01 -43.46
N ALA A 899 3.96 -8.45 -42.37
CA ALA A 899 4.61 -9.75 -42.27
C ALA A 899 3.64 -10.95 -42.43
N GLY A 900 2.38 -10.78 -42.04
CA GLY A 900 1.32 -11.75 -42.29
C GLY A 900 0.75 -11.74 -43.71
N GLN A 901 1.15 -10.78 -44.55
CA GLN A 901 0.65 -10.60 -45.92
C GLN A 901 1.73 -10.80 -47.00
N CYS A 902 2.99 -10.45 -46.72
CA CYS A 902 4.11 -10.61 -47.65
C CYS A 902 5.43 -10.96 -46.94
N ASN A 903 6.38 -11.48 -47.72
CA ASN A 903 7.71 -11.83 -47.22
C ASN A 903 8.54 -10.56 -46.94
N LEU A 904 8.63 -10.13 -45.67
CA LEU A 904 9.41 -8.95 -45.27
C LEU A 904 10.88 -8.96 -45.74
N LYS A 905 11.47 -10.13 -46.05
CA LYS A 905 12.84 -10.20 -46.61
C LYS A 905 12.96 -9.52 -47.98
N GLU A 906 11.86 -9.32 -48.70
CA GLU A 906 11.81 -8.55 -49.96
C GLU A 906 11.87 -7.03 -49.72
N ILE A 907 11.53 -6.57 -48.51
CA ILE A 907 11.62 -5.17 -48.08
C ILE A 907 12.98 -4.93 -47.42
N SER A 908 13.32 -5.72 -46.40
CA SER A 908 14.63 -5.74 -45.76
C SER A 908 14.81 -7.05 -44.97
N PRO A 909 15.86 -7.85 -45.25
CA PRO A 909 16.20 -9.01 -44.43
C PRO A 909 16.49 -8.66 -42.96
N VAL A 910 17.04 -7.46 -42.70
CA VAL A 910 17.31 -6.96 -41.35
C VAL A 910 15.99 -6.73 -40.61
N LEU A 911 15.06 -5.99 -41.22
CA LEU A 911 13.72 -5.71 -40.69
C LEU A 911 12.95 -6.99 -40.34
N HIS A 912 12.99 -8.00 -41.23
CA HIS A 912 12.41 -9.30 -40.95
C HIS A 912 13.04 -9.96 -39.71
N SER A 913 14.37 -9.96 -39.58
CA SER A 913 15.08 -10.51 -38.41
C SER A 913 14.94 -9.70 -37.12
N ARG A 914 14.36 -8.50 -37.18
CA ARG A 914 14.14 -7.59 -36.05
C ARG A 914 12.69 -7.57 -35.56
N LEU A 915 11.74 -8.09 -36.34
CA LEU A 915 10.31 -8.02 -36.00
C LEU A 915 10.00 -8.65 -34.61
N ASP A 916 10.67 -9.74 -34.27
CA ASP A 916 10.52 -10.42 -32.98
C ASP A 916 11.00 -9.58 -31.77
N ASP A 917 11.95 -8.66 -31.97
CA ASP A 917 12.36 -7.66 -30.97
C ASP A 917 11.38 -6.46 -30.92
N LEU A 918 10.66 -6.20 -32.01
CA LEU A 918 9.76 -5.05 -32.17
C LEU A 918 8.34 -5.33 -31.66
N ILE A 919 7.78 -6.52 -31.87
CA ILE A 919 6.44 -6.89 -31.37
C ILE A 919 6.34 -6.71 -29.83
N PRO A 920 7.34 -7.08 -29.01
CA PRO A 920 7.36 -6.77 -27.58
C PRO A 920 7.37 -5.28 -27.27
N LEU A 921 8.12 -4.48 -28.03
CA LEU A 921 8.14 -3.02 -27.90
C LEU A 921 6.75 -2.42 -28.18
N ARG A 922 6.08 -2.85 -29.25
CA ARG A 922 4.69 -2.46 -29.52
C ARG A 922 3.77 -2.87 -28.37
N ASN A 923 3.84 -4.11 -27.92
CA ASN A 923 2.95 -4.61 -26.84
C ASN A 923 3.18 -3.88 -25.51
N ALA A 924 4.40 -3.43 -25.22
CA ALA A 924 4.67 -2.55 -24.10
C ALA A 924 3.99 -1.19 -24.33
N LEU A 925 4.28 -0.50 -25.45
CA LEU A 925 3.67 0.79 -25.75
C LEU A 925 2.12 0.72 -25.80
N GLU A 926 1.52 -0.36 -26.29
CA GLU A 926 0.07 -0.54 -26.34
C GLU A 926 -0.62 -0.74 -24.97
N HIS A 927 0.13 -1.12 -23.92
CA HIS A 927 -0.43 -1.59 -22.65
C HIS A 927 0.16 -0.90 -21.41
N SER A 928 1.30 -0.21 -21.54
CA SER A 928 1.93 0.57 -20.49
C SER A 928 2.26 2.00 -20.95
N ASP A 929 2.28 2.92 -19.99
CA ASP A 929 2.97 4.20 -20.16
C ASP A 929 4.40 4.06 -19.61
N PRO A 930 5.45 4.25 -20.43
CA PRO A 930 6.85 4.15 -20.01
C PRO A 930 7.20 4.96 -18.77
N PHE A 931 6.48 6.05 -18.52
CA PHE A 931 6.71 6.99 -17.43
C PHE A 931 5.89 6.64 -16.17
N LEU A 932 4.61 6.27 -16.30
CA LEU A 932 3.77 5.92 -15.15
C LEU A 932 4.20 4.60 -14.49
N GLU A 933 4.71 3.65 -15.27
CA GLU A 933 5.19 2.38 -14.70
C GLU A 933 6.60 2.53 -14.10
N SER A 934 7.38 3.49 -14.60
CA SER A 934 8.67 3.88 -14.00
C SER A 934 8.54 4.62 -12.66
N SER A 935 7.33 5.04 -12.26
CA SER A 935 7.04 5.63 -10.95
C SER A 935 6.34 4.69 -9.96
N GLU A 936 6.02 3.45 -10.37
CA GLU A 936 5.50 2.39 -9.48
C GLU A 936 6.47 1.22 -9.27
N THR A 937 7.52 1.13 -10.10
CA THR A 937 8.66 0.23 -9.87
C THR A 937 9.87 1.06 -9.45
N SER A 938 10.78 0.49 -8.64
CA SER A 938 12.01 1.14 -8.17
C SER A 938 13.07 1.49 -9.25
N PHE A 939 12.66 1.78 -10.49
CA PHE A 939 13.51 2.35 -11.54
C PHE A 939 13.62 3.89 -11.41
N TYR A 940 14.01 4.38 -10.22
CA TYR A 940 14.22 5.81 -9.93
C TYR A 940 15.49 6.40 -10.56
N ASN A 941 15.63 6.20 -11.87
CA ASN A 941 16.39 7.04 -12.78
C ASN A 941 15.51 7.26 -14.01
N MET A 942 15.49 8.48 -14.58
CA MET A 942 14.84 8.75 -15.88
C MET A 942 15.64 8.19 -17.08
N SER A 943 16.27 7.04 -16.84
CA SER A 943 17.04 6.19 -17.75
C SER A 943 16.28 4.89 -18.00
N SER A 944 14.94 4.95 -18.05
CA SER A 944 14.11 3.83 -18.51
C SER A 944 14.69 3.32 -19.84
N PRO A 945 15.11 2.04 -19.94
CA PRO A 945 15.69 1.51 -21.18
C PRO A 945 14.74 1.66 -22.36
N LEU A 946 13.43 1.77 -22.10
CA LEU A 946 12.38 1.96 -23.09
C LEU A 946 12.54 3.29 -23.86
N THR A 947 12.79 4.43 -23.21
CA THR A 947 13.01 5.72 -23.90
C THR A 947 14.21 5.64 -24.85
N LYS A 948 15.29 5.01 -24.40
CA LYS A 948 16.50 4.77 -25.21
C LYS A 948 16.24 3.79 -26.36
N PHE A 949 15.49 2.72 -26.11
CA PHE A 949 15.16 1.71 -27.12
C PHE A 949 14.22 2.26 -28.19
N MET A 950 13.23 3.08 -27.80
CA MET A 950 12.40 3.86 -28.72
C MET A 950 13.26 4.78 -29.60
N ALA A 951 14.17 5.55 -28.99
CA ALA A 951 15.11 6.40 -29.74
C ALA A 951 15.98 5.58 -30.72
N CYS A 952 16.49 4.41 -30.29
CA CYS A 952 17.21 3.48 -31.16
C CYS A 952 16.37 3.03 -32.36
N VAL A 953 15.17 2.50 -32.12
CA VAL A 953 14.29 1.95 -33.15
C VAL A 953 13.75 3.05 -34.09
N VAL A 954 13.46 4.26 -33.60
CA VAL A 954 13.13 5.41 -34.46
C VAL A 954 14.31 5.76 -35.37
N GLY A 955 15.54 5.71 -34.87
CA GLY A 955 16.74 5.87 -35.70
C GLY A 955 16.85 4.81 -36.81
N GLU A 956 16.60 3.54 -36.49
CA GLU A 956 16.57 2.43 -37.46
C GLU A 956 15.46 2.61 -38.50
N ILE A 957 14.25 2.98 -38.07
CA ILE A 957 13.12 3.26 -38.95
C ILE A 957 13.44 4.40 -39.93
N VAL A 958 14.00 5.52 -39.44
CA VAL A 958 14.28 6.72 -40.24
C VAL A 958 15.42 6.48 -41.24
N PHE A 959 16.50 5.80 -40.85
CA PHE A 959 17.68 5.61 -41.70
C PHE A 959 17.67 4.32 -42.54
N GLU A 960 17.19 3.20 -42.01
CA GLU A 960 17.30 1.87 -42.66
C GLU A 960 16.00 1.43 -43.33
N TYR A 961 14.84 1.61 -42.66
CA TYR A 961 13.60 0.95 -43.09
C TYR A 961 12.71 1.84 -43.97
N ARG A 962 12.61 3.14 -43.70
CA ARG A 962 11.70 4.07 -44.42
C ARG A 962 11.91 4.06 -45.94
N TYR A 963 13.15 4.18 -46.40
CA TYR A 963 13.45 4.15 -47.84
C TYR A 963 13.09 2.80 -48.48
N SER A 964 13.45 1.70 -47.81
CA SER A 964 13.22 0.33 -48.25
C SER A 964 11.72 0.01 -48.41
N ILE A 965 10.88 0.49 -47.48
CA ILE A 965 9.42 0.36 -47.53
C ILE A 965 8.82 1.13 -48.72
N ILE A 966 9.22 2.38 -48.91
CA ILE A 966 8.74 3.23 -50.02
C ILE A 966 9.19 2.66 -51.38
N LEU A 967 10.42 2.16 -51.48
CA LEU A 967 10.95 1.52 -52.68
C LEU A 967 10.20 0.21 -53.00
N TYR A 968 9.84 -0.59 -51.98
CA TYR A 968 9.03 -1.79 -52.18
C TYR A 968 7.62 -1.46 -52.68
N GLN A 969 6.94 -0.47 -52.09
CA GLN A 969 5.63 -0.03 -52.59
C GLN A 969 5.71 0.49 -54.03
N THR A 970 6.71 1.32 -54.35
CA THR A 970 6.97 1.80 -55.71
C THR A 970 7.20 0.64 -56.68
N THR A 971 7.93 -0.39 -56.23
CA THR A 971 8.19 -1.62 -57.00
C THR A 971 6.92 -2.45 -57.19
N LEU A 972 6.02 -2.52 -56.20
CA LEU A 972 4.72 -3.19 -56.34
C LEU A 972 3.79 -2.44 -57.30
N LEU A 973 3.75 -1.11 -57.24
CA LEU A 973 2.97 -0.29 -58.17
C LEU A 973 3.49 -0.40 -59.60
N MET A 974 4.82 -0.33 -59.79
CA MET A 974 5.43 -0.60 -61.09
C MET A 974 5.14 -2.02 -61.56
N LYS A 975 5.27 -3.05 -60.70
CA LYS A 975 4.89 -4.43 -61.03
C LYS A 975 3.43 -4.54 -61.43
N ALA A 976 2.49 -3.92 -60.72
CA ALA A 976 1.06 -3.95 -61.06
C ALA A 976 0.77 -3.33 -62.44
N CYS A 977 1.46 -2.23 -62.78
CA CYS A 977 1.42 -1.64 -64.13
C CYS A 977 2.14 -2.51 -65.19
N SER A 978 3.17 -3.26 -64.81
CA SER A 978 3.96 -4.13 -65.69
C SER A 978 3.41 -5.55 -65.86
N THR A 979 2.59 -6.08 -64.96
CA THR A 979 2.05 -7.45 -65.02
C THR A 979 0.97 -7.67 -66.09
N ALA A 980 0.72 -6.66 -66.93
CA ALA A 980 0.23 -6.90 -68.29
C ALA A 980 1.22 -7.75 -69.14
N SER A 981 2.49 -7.84 -68.74
CA SER A 981 3.54 -8.63 -69.40
C SER A 981 4.69 -9.07 -68.48
N THR A 982 4.76 -10.38 -68.20
CA THR A 982 5.96 -11.17 -67.82
C THR A 982 6.62 -10.98 -66.44
N THR A 983 7.42 -11.99 -66.06
CA THR A 983 7.87 -12.32 -64.69
C THR A 983 9.39 -12.20 -64.52
N PRO A 984 9.90 -11.67 -63.39
CA PRO A 984 11.32 -11.73 -63.02
C PRO A 984 11.63 -12.68 -61.85
N ALA A 985 12.85 -13.22 -61.80
CA ALA A 985 13.40 -14.01 -60.68
C ALA A 985 14.24 -13.16 -59.71
N SER A 986 14.62 -13.73 -58.55
CA SER A 986 15.31 -13.02 -57.45
C SER A 986 16.68 -13.63 -57.10
N GLY A 987 17.56 -12.83 -56.50
CA GLY A 987 18.88 -13.22 -55.99
C GLY A 987 19.23 -12.41 -54.74
N SER A 988 20.03 -12.99 -53.84
CA SER A 988 20.26 -12.46 -52.48
C SER A 988 21.75 -12.26 -52.16
N LEU A 989 22.05 -11.28 -51.30
CA LEU A 989 23.38 -10.96 -50.77
C LEU A 989 23.28 -10.66 -49.26
N LEU A 990 24.34 -10.98 -48.50
CA LEU A 990 24.42 -10.90 -47.03
C LEU A 990 25.61 -10.05 -46.58
N LEU A 991 25.49 -9.39 -45.41
CA LEU A 991 26.54 -8.76 -44.57
C LEU A 991 25.86 -8.17 -43.30
N PRO A 992 26.60 -7.57 -42.34
CA PRO A 992 27.43 -8.15 -41.27
C PRO A 992 26.74 -8.10 -39.88
N GLU A 993 27.44 -8.45 -38.78
CA GLU A 993 26.80 -8.76 -37.48
C GLU A 993 26.99 -7.78 -36.30
N ASP A 994 27.98 -6.89 -36.31
CA ASP A 994 28.48 -6.21 -35.09
C ASP A 994 27.48 -5.28 -34.36
N SER A 995 26.38 -4.86 -34.99
CA SER A 995 25.32 -4.06 -34.36
C SER A 995 24.47 -4.87 -33.37
N LYS A 996 24.20 -6.16 -33.68
CA LYS A 996 23.23 -7.03 -32.98
C LYS A 996 23.59 -7.22 -31.50
N THR A 997 24.88 -7.33 -31.20
CA THR A 997 25.40 -7.72 -29.88
C THR A 997 25.13 -6.67 -28.79
N LYS A 998 25.14 -5.38 -29.13
CA LYS A 998 24.86 -4.29 -28.17
C LYS A 998 23.37 -4.16 -27.86
N GLN A 999 22.50 -4.45 -28.82
CA GLN A 999 21.05 -4.30 -28.68
C GLN A 999 20.43 -5.45 -27.86
N ARG A 1000 20.89 -6.68 -28.09
CA ARG A 1000 20.54 -7.86 -27.27
C ARG A 1000 20.90 -7.69 -25.79
N HIS A 1001 21.88 -6.83 -25.47
CA HIS A 1001 22.22 -6.49 -24.08
C HIS A 1001 21.15 -5.61 -23.43
N ALA A 1002 20.72 -4.54 -24.10
CA ALA A 1002 19.71 -3.62 -23.57
C ALA A 1002 18.34 -4.27 -23.34
N LEU A 1003 17.91 -5.18 -24.23
CA LEU A 1003 16.69 -6.00 -24.05
C LEU A 1003 16.81 -6.97 -22.86
N ARG A 1004 18.01 -7.49 -22.61
CA ARG A 1004 18.31 -8.38 -21.47
C ARG A 1004 18.34 -7.62 -20.14
N GLU A 1005 18.78 -6.37 -20.15
CA GLU A 1005 18.79 -5.46 -18.99
C GLU A 1005 17.40 -4.87 -18.69
N SER A 1006 16.54 -4.68 -19.70
CA SER A 1006 15.15 -4.24 -19.51
C SER A 1006 14.20 -5.35 -19.03
N GLY A 1007 14.67 -6.60 -18.95
CA GLY A 1007 13.87 -7.76 -18.53
C GLY A 1007 13.02 -8.39 -19.63
N PHE A 1008 12.98 -7.82 -20.83
CA PHE A 1008 12.20 -8.32 -21.96
C PHE A 1008 13.05 -9.22 -22.87
N GLN A 1009 13.13 -10.51 -22.54
CA GLN A 1009 13.61 -11.54 -23.48
C GLN A 1009 12.55 -12.62 -23.75
N PHE A 1010 12.46 -13.01 -25.01
CA PHE A 1010 11.70 -14.15 -25.50
C PHE A 1010 12.69 -15.27 -25.81
N ALA A 1011 12.29 -16.52 -25.55
CA ALA A 1011 13.09 -17.67 -25.95
C ALA A 1011 12.91 -17.89 -27.46
N VAL A 1012 14.00 -17.80 -28.22
CA VAL A 1012 14.03 -18.30 -29.60
C VAL A 1012 14.20 -19.80 -29.54
N THR A 1013 13.18 -20.54 -29.98
CA THR A 1013 13.25 -21.99 -30.18
C THR A 1013 13.97 -22.30 -31.49
N GLU A 1014 15.25 -22.64 -31.40
CA GLU A 1014 15.95 -23.36 -32.47
C GLU A 1014 15.47 -24.82 -32.46
N GLU A 1015 14.33 -25.09 -33.08
CA GLU A 1015 13.89 -26.47 -33.34
C GLU A 1015 14.70 -27.07 -34.51
N PRO A 1016 15.34 -28.24 -34.33
CA PRO A 1016 15.87 -28.99 -35.47
C PRO A 1016 14.72 -29.58 -36.28
N ALA A 1017 14.77 -29.45 -37.61
CA ALA A 1017 13.71 -29.94 -38.48
C ALA A 1017 13.60 -31.48 -38.44
N THR A 1018 12.49 -32.00 -37.93
CA THR A 1018 12.07 -33.40 -38.00
C THR A 1018 10.63 -33.50 -38.48
N GLU A 1019 10.37 -34.38 -39.44
CA GLU A 1019 9.08 -34.51 -40.12
C GLU A 1019 8.02 -35.22 -39.23
N PRO A 1020 6.74 -34.82 -39.29
CA PRO A 1020 5.68 -35.49 -38.53
C PRO A 1020 5.21 -36.78 -39.22
N SER A 1021 5.55 -37.93 -38.66
CA SER A 1021 4.93 -39.21 -39.02
C SER A 1021 3.51 -39.30 -38.46
N TYR A 1022 2.51 -39.45 -39.32
CA TYR A 1022 1.15 -39.77 -38.90
C TYR A 1022 1.03 -41.27 -38.57
N GLU A 1023 0.63 -41.58 -37.34
CA GLU A 1023 -0.14 -42.79 -37.05
C GLU A 1023 -1.43 -42.39 -36.31
N ILE A 1024 -2.50 -43.13 -36.62
CA ILE A 1024 -3.84 -42.96 -36.05
C ILE A 1024 -4.14 -44.25 -35.30
N ASP A 1025 -4.65 -44.16 -34.08
CA ASP A 1025 -5.38 -45.28 -33.47
C ASP A 1025 -6.59 -44.80 -32.68
N LEU A 1026 -7.63 -45.65 -32.61
CA LEU A 1026 -8.93 -45.35 -31.99
C LEU A 1026 -9.19 -46.26 -30.79
N LEU A 1027 -9.95 -45.73 -29.81
CA LEU A 1027 -10.93 -46.36 -28.89
C LEU A 1027 -11.25 -45.27 -27.83
N GLU A 1028 -12.48 -44.77 -27.64
CA GLU A 1028 -13.66 -45.41 -26.99
C GLU A 1028 -13.42 -45.80 -25.50
N ALA A 1029 -14.24 -45.42 -24.51
CA ALA A 1029 -15.53 -44.68 -24.51
C ALA A 1029 -15.87 -44.05 -23.12
N SER A 1030 -17.13 -43.62 -22.93
CA SER A 1030 -17.77 -42.89 -21.79
C SER A 1030 -17.37 -41.40 -21.65
N SER A 1031 -18.25 -40.39 -21.64
CA SER A 1031 -19.66 -40.20 -21.19
C SER A 1031 -19.78 -40.01 -19.66
N ASP A 1032 -20.40 -38.95 -19.11
CA ASP A 1032 -21.48 -38.07 -19.60
C ASP A 1032 -21.38 -36.57 -19.18
N ASP A 1033 -22.32 -35.76 -19.70
CA ASP A 1033 -22.78 -34.44 -19.22
C ASP A 1033 -21.78 -33.27 -19.02
N LEU A 1034 -21.59 -32.48 -20.10
CA LEU A 1034 -21.34 -31.03 -20.01
C LEU A 1034 -22.29 -30.22 -20.92
N MET A 1035 -22.87 -29.15 -20.38
CA MET A 1035 -23.94 -28.37 -21.01
C MET A 1035 -23.41 -27.32 -22.00
N ASN A 1036 -23.86 -27.42 -23.25
CA ASN A 1036 -23.44 -26.58 -24.37
C ASN A 1036 -24.37 -25.34 -24.53
N PRO A 1037 -23.88 -24.07 -24.53
CA PRO A 1037 -24.76 -22.89 -24.50
C PRO A 1037 -24.57 -21.91 -25.67
N TYR A 1038 -24.91 -22.29 -26.92
CA TYR A 1038 -25.20 -21.32 -28.00
C TYR A 1038 -26.30 -21.81 -28.96
N PRO A 1039 -27.39 -21.04 -29.18
CA PRO A 1039 -28.41 -21.37 -30.18
C PRO A 1039 -28.16 -20.67 -31.52
N GLU A 1040 -27.84 -21.45 -32.56
CA GLU A 1040 -27.79 -20.94 -33.93
C GLU A 1040 -29.17 -20.46 -34.41
N LYS A 1041 -29.22 -19.26 -35.02
CA LYS A 1041 -30.43 -18.75 -35.66
C LYS A 1041 -30.62 -19.41 -37.02
N LYS A 1042 -31.52 -20.40 -37.11
CA LYS A 1042 -31.93 -20.98 -38.39
C LYS A 1042 -32.59 -19.93 -39.30
N GLU A 1043 -32.12 -19.84 -40.53
CA GLU A 1043 -32.77 -19.08 -41.59
C GLU A 1043 -34.19 -19.59 -41.84
N GLN A 1044 -35.15 -18.68 -42.03
CA GLN A 1044 -36.46 -19.01 -42.58
C GLN A 1044 -36.68 -18.28 -43.90
N LYS A 1045 -37.00 -19.06 -44.95
CA LYS A 1045 -37.25 -18.57 -46.30
C LYS A 1045 -38.59 -17.83 -46.37
N THR A 1046 -38.57 -16.54 -46.70
CA THR A 1046 -39.76 -15.79 -47.14
C THR A 1046 -39.72 -15.56 -48.66
N LYS A 1047 -40.91 -15.51 -49.27
CA LYS A 1047 -41.10 -15.58 -50.74
C LYS A 1047 -41.03 -14.18 -51.39
N LEU A 1048 -40.68 -14.16 -52.68
CA LEU A 1048 -40.90 -12.99 -53.53
C LEU A 1048 -42.38 -12.58 -53.54
N LEU A 1049 -42.63 -11.27 -53.53
CA LEU A 1049 -43.73 -10.65 -54.28
C LEU A 1049 -43.35 -9.21 -54.69
N LYS A 1050 -44.10 -8.62 -55.62
CA LYS A 1050 -43.67 -7.45 -56.42
C LYS A 1050 -43.93 -6.08 -55.74
N PRO A 1051 -43.19 -5.02 -56.14
CA PRO A 1051 -43.41 -3.67 -55.62
C PRO A 1051 -44.72 -3.03 -56.13
N GLY A 1052 -45.27 -2.13 -55.32
CA GLY A 1052 -46.33 -1.19 -55.69
C GLY A 1052 -45.93 0.24 -55.29
N SER A 1053 -46.38 1.23 -56.06
CA SER A 1053 -46.03 2.65 -55.89
C SER A 1053 -47.27 3.52 -55.62
N LEU A 1054 -47.05 4.83 -55.38
CA LEU A 1054 -48.04 5.90 -55.14
C LEU A 1054 -48.68 5.93 -53.72
N SER A 1055 -49.11 7.06 -53.14
CA SER A 1055 -48.70 8.48 -53.30
C SER A 1055 -49.40 9.43 -52.29
N ARG A 1056 -48.76 10.57 -51.97
CA ARG A 1056 -49.36 11.89 -51.59
C ARG A 1056 -49.96 12.15 -50.17
N SER A 1057 -50.08 13.46 -49.89
CA SER A 1057 -50.65 14.19 -48.73
C SER A 1057 -49.87 14.10 -47.40
N CYS A 1058 -49.45 15.16 -46.69
CA CYS A 1058 -49.64 16.64 -46.67
C CYS A 1058 -50.68 17.23 -45.69
N SER A 1059 -50.28 17.35 -44.41
CA SER A 1059 -50.72 18.38 -43.41
C SER A 1059 -49.93 18.16 -42.10
N GLY A 1060 -49.37 19.13 -41.37
CA GLY A 1060 -49.29 20.59 -41.56
C GLY A 1060 -50.11 21.39 -40.52
N VAL A 1061 -49.47 21.84 -39.43
CA VAL A 1061 -49.92 22.89 -38.48
C VAL A 1061 -48.69 23.58 -37.86
N ASP A 1062 -48.82 24.88 -37.57
CA ASP A 1062 -47.87 25.83 -36.96
C ASP A 1062 -47.36 25.43 -35.54
N ILE A 1063 -46.14 25.76 -35.08
CA ILE A 1063 -45.48 27.07 -34.88
C ILE A 1063 -46.17 27.94 -33.82
N GLY A 1064 -45.49 28.17 -32.69
CA GLY A 1064 -45.86 29.13 -31.64
C GLY A 1064 -44.62 29.67 -30.91
N PHE A 1065 -44.51 30.99 -30.79
CA PHE A 1065 -43.32 31.71 -30.30
C PHE A 1065 -43.63 32.60 -29.09
N PHE A 1066 -42.99 32.38 -27.93
CA PHE A 1066 -42.68 33.38 -26.89
C PHE A 1066 -41.39 32.90 -26.18
N LYS A 1067 -40.25 33.58 -26.26
CA LYS A 1067 -39.81 34.78 -25.51
C LYS A 1067 -39.49 34.55 -24.02
N THR A 1068 -38.21 34.26 -23.76
CA THR A 1068 -37.32 34.91 -22.76
C THR A 1068 -37.90 35.37 -21.40
N ALA A 1069 -37.48 34.70 -20.31
CA ALA A 1069 -37.24 35.29 -18.98
C ALA A 1069 -36.23 34.43 -18.17
N ASN A 1070 -35.63 35.02 -17.14
CA ASN A 1070 -34.52 34.57 -16.27
C ASN A 1070 -34.33 33.05 -15.96
N PRO A 1071 -33.07 32.62 -15.72
CA PRO A 1071 -32.76 31.42 -14.95
C PRO A 1071 -32.66 31.75 -13.44
N ASP A 1072 -33.61 31.30 -12.62
CA ASP A 1072 -33.42 31.24 -11.15
C ASP A 1072 -34.46 30.30 -10.48
N SER A 1073 -33.98 29.53 -9.49
CA SER A 1073 -34.74 28.68 -8.52
C SER A 1073 -35.45 27.38 -8.97
N ILE A 1074 -35.57 26.46 -7.99
CA ILE A 1074 -36.35 25.19 -7.90
C ILE A 1074 -36.10 24.08 -8.96
N LEU A 1075 -35.94 22.77 -8.65
CA LEU A 1075 -36.06 21.94 -7.43
C LEU A 1075 -34.77 21.08 -7.27
N SER A 1076 -34.29 20.55 -6.13
CA SER A 1076 -34.82 20.24 -4.79
C SER A 1076 -35.95 19.18 -4.73
N CYS A 1077 -35.59 17.91 -4.92
CA CYS A 1077 -36.48 16.78 -4.68
C CYS A 1077 -36.08 16.00 -3.41
N ASP A 1078 -36.81 16.23 -2.32
CA ASP A 1078 -36.78 15.37 -1.15
C ASP A 1078 -37.37 13.98 -1.46
N LEU A 1079 -36.82 12.94 -0.82
CA LEU A 1079 -37.54 11.71 -0.53
C LEU A 1079 -37.21 11.27 0.91
N GLY A 1080 -37.86 11.93 1.86
CA GLY A 1080 -37.85 11.49 3.26
C GLY A 1080 -38.68 10.22 3.46
N TYR A 1081 -38.26 9.39 4.40
CA TYR A 1081 -39.09 8.40 5.07
C TYR A 1081 -38.83 8.54 6.58
N HIS A 1082 -39.88 8.82 7.35
CA HIS A 1082 -39.87 8.94 8.80
C HIS A 1082 -40.61 7.77 9.44
N GLY A 1083 -40.28 7.48 10.70
CA GLY A 1083 -41.01 6.59 11.60
C GLY A 1083 -40.25 5.29 11.92
N ASP A 1084 -40.05 4.92 13.18
CA ASP A 1084 -40.39 5.60 14.45
C ASP A 1084 -39.28 5.33 15.51
N GLU A 1085 -39.41 6.00 16.66
CA GLU A 1085 -38.40 6.12 17.72
C GLU A 1085 -38.49 5.00 18.80
N ASP A 1086 -37.73 5.18 19.89
CA ASP A 1086 -37.80 4.48 21.18
C ASP A 1086 -37.47 2.98 21.26
N LEU A 1087 -36.22 2.70 21.67
CA LEU A 1087 -35.98 2.20 23.03
C LEU A 1087 -34.51 2.34 23.44
N GLU A 1088 -34.25 3.12 24.50
CA GLU A 1088 -32.96 3.08 25.22
C GLU A 1088 -32.79 1.72 25.92
N MET A 1089 -31.65 1.05 25.72
CA MET A 1089 -31.07 0.19 26.75
C MET A 1089 -29.55 0.24 26.73
N ASP A 1090 -29.00 0.71 27.85
CA ASP A 1090 -27.61 0.60 28.25
C ASP A 1090 -27.16 -0.87 28.28
N TYR A 1091 -26.00 -1.21 27.70
CA TYR A 1091 -25.18 -2.33 28.18
C TYR A 1091 -23.68 -2.11 27.89
N SER A 1092 -22.93 -1.90 28.96
CA SER A 1092 -21.46 -1.96 28.99
C SER A 1092 -20.93 -3.41 28.95
N PRO A 1093 -19.64 -3.62 28.66
CA PRO A 1093 -19.15 -4.87 28.06
C PRO A 1093 -18.77 -6.00 29.03
N MET A 1094 -18.56 -7.18 28.43
CA MET A 1094 -17.62 -8.22 28.87
C MET A 1094 -16.65 -8.52 27.73
#